data_AF-A0A0B6F390-F1
#
_entry.id   AF-A0A0B6F390-F1
#
_cell.length_a   1.000
_cell.length_b   1.000
_cell.length_c   1.000
_cell.angle_alpha   90.00
_cell.angle_beta   90.00
_cell.angle_gamma   90.00
#
_symmetry.space_group_name_H-M   'P 1'
#
loop_
_entity.id
_entity.type
_entity.pdbx_description
1 polymer ?
#
loop_
_entity_poly.entity_id
_entity_poly.type
_entity_poly.pdbx_seq_one_letter_code
_entity_poly.pdbx_strand_id
1 'polypeptide(L)'
;MKKFVRSLLSRSTKREKSSSSPSTPSPSSPPSAAPEPRPEPKAEPKPKPVSEPKPKAEPKPKPVSEPEPKPEPKPKPASKPAPKPAPKSGRLRPRRSDNTSLELDSASLPKASAVRKAQLTKAREDAEDTPSRRRRPLPRAVKIQPGAAAAQQAKPTAPAVPTSPVQPSPEPSTPKKTTSSPAITTKPVTETSDNEIARALARRSQPVGTPTAQQLKPAHPSREQRRAATTAEDSKLTDKEQVRADQRAESSAVAVSQNGNEHATDVLAVPKESATVKRERRARLRHVPGLDGLRGLAVLAVVLYHFFGDLVPGGYLGVDMFFVLSGFLITSLLVREYNVTGRINLKDFWIRRFRRILPAALIVLCVCTALVAAIGGDLAVGIREQFLGTLFFVNNWTQIATSQTYFAPNEVQVFAHYWSLAVEEQFYLLSPLLMIGVFRISRAKPKRLPIAVTLLLAIASALAMAFLFTPGEDPTRVYYGTDTHAFGLLIGALLSFVLTTTTKDAGADSWASSSKGAIAGTVGTLACVAYLAQLVWMGADREFTYRGGLVLTSVLGAAMIWGVVREAGPLTWLFRTRAMRWLGQRSFSLYLWHWPIIMILLAVSDAPAWALGILALPLSFVLAEITYQFVENPFRRGGYLKTWHNYWAARPSLHEMKEGFGKAMWPAVPALVVLSVVGVIYGVVTSSDKTELERELERMAQSNEEAAASAAATPTASEKPKEKRQLPTGAEITAIGDSVMLASSEALNAAFPGIYIDAEVSRHYSAALPQVSSLSESGQLRSTVFVGLGTNGAAADGQLDELLDTIGPERTVILALPYGDREWMGQARAEMVEAASQRDNVYLADWCGTAQENPALLYDDGVHPLAEGASLYAHAFEEALEQYVNDDKTLTTACEA
;
A
#
# COMPACT_ATOMS: atom_id res chain seq x y z
N MET A 1 13.28 -20.65 -22.88
CA MET A 1 14.53 -20.54 -22.07
C MET A 1 15.85 -20.57 -22.85
N LYS A 2 16.44 -21.69 -23.29
CA LYS A 2 17.88 -21.72 -23.67
C LYS A 2 18.36 -20.66 -24.70
N LYS A 3 17.56 -20.29 -25.71
CA LYS A 3 17.88 -19.18 -26.64
C LYS A 3 17.83 -17.79 -25.96
N PHE A 4 16.87 -17.57 -25.06
CA PHE A 4 16.70 -16.32 -24.28
C PHE A 4 17.89 -16.06 -23.34
N VAL A 5 18.35 -17.09 -22.62
CA VAL A 5 19.54 -16.99 -21.74
C VAL A 5 20.82 -16.67 -22.52
N ARG A 6 20.97 -17.21 -23.74
CA ARG A 6 22.09 -16.82 -24.64
C ARG A 6 21.97 -15.39 -25.15
N SER A 7 20.76 -14.87 -25.38
CA SER A 7 20.54 -13.48 -25.78
C SER A 7 21.06 -12.51 -24.71
N LEU A 8 20.63 -12.69 -23.46
CA LEU A 8 21.03 -11.89 -22.30
C LEU A 8 22.56 -11.83 -22.13
N LEU A 9 23.20 -13.00 -22.13
CA LEU A 9 24.67 -13.09 -21.99
C LEU A 9 25.42 -12.42 -23.15
N SER A 10 24.87 -12.42 -24.37
CA SER A 10 25.51 -11.78 -25.53
C SER A 10 25.37 -10.25 -25.58
N ARG A 11 24.35 -9.68 -24.92
CA ARG A 11 24.13 -8.22 -24.87
C ARG A 11 25.07 -7.54 -23.86
N SER A 12 25.31 -8.15 -22.70
CA SER A 12 26.23 -7.63 -21.68
C SER A 12 27.63 -7.36 -22.25
N THR A 13 28.22 -8.34 -22.94
CA THR A 13 29.57 -8.24 -23.55
C THR A 13 29.67 -7.27 -24.74
N LYS A 14 28.58 -6.58 -25.12
CA LYS A 14 28.56 -5.65 -26.26
C LYS A 14 28.48 -4.17 -25.87
N ARG A 15 28.17 -3.85 -24.60
CA ARG A 15 28.06 -2.46 -24.11
C ARG A 15 29.42 -1.81 -23.79
N GLU A 16 30.48 -2.59 -23.59
CA GLU A 16 31.85 -2.11 -23.29
C GLU A 16 32.69 -1.68 -24.53
N LYS A 17 32.10 -1.60 -25.73
CA LYS A 17 32.86 -1.36 -26.99
C LYS A 17 32.28 -0.29 -27.93
N SER A 18 31.45 0.63 -27.43
CA SER A 18 30.90 1.75 -28.20
C SER A 18 31.19 3.10 -27.54
N SER A 19 32.45 3.47 -27.47
CA SER A 19 32.94 4.80 -27.06
C SER A 19 34.01 5.31 -28.04
N SER A 20 33.59 5.55 -29.29
CA SER A 20 34.42 6.15 -30.34
C SER A 20 34.07 7.64 -30.49
N SER A 21 34.97 8.52 -30.08
CA SER A 21 34.79 9.98 -30.17
C SER A 21 34.68 10.46 -31.63
N PRO A 22 33.87 11.50 -31.92
CA PRO A 22 33.84 12.15 -33.23
C PRO A 22 35.11 12.99 -33.45
N SER A 23 35.55 13.11 -34.71
CA SER A 23 36.77 13.81 -35.10
C SER A 23 36.51 15.10 -35.87
N THR A 24 37.20 16.17 -35.49
CA THR A 24 37.29 17.43 -36.27
C THR A 24 38.68 17.58 -36.92
N PRO A 25 38.79 18.25 -38.08
CA PRO A 25 40.03 18.26 -38.88
C PRO A 25 40.94 19.46 -38.58
N SER A 26 42.25 19.31 -38.85
CA SER A 26 43.19 20.42 -39.03
C SER A 26 44.38 19.99 -39.93
N PRO A 27 45.07 20.92 -40.63
CA PRO A 27 45.82 20.57 -41.84
C PRO A 27 47.37 20.52 -41.72
N SER A 28 47.97 19.78 -42.66
CA SER A 28 49.34 19.91 -43.23
C SER A 28 50.60 19.69 -42.34
N SER A 29 51.41 18.73 -42.79
CA SER A 29 52.80 18.34 -42.39
C SER A 29 53.87 19.35 -42.91
N PRO A 30 55.23 19.14 -42.85
CA PRO A 30 56.06 17.91 -42.68
C PRO A 30 57.34 18.10 -41.76
N PRO A 31 58.45 17.31 -41.85
CA PRO A 31 58.58 15.89 -41.49
C PRO A 31 59.86 15.50 -40.65
N SER A 32 59.93 14.20 -40.30
CA SER A 32 61.16 13.35 -40.22
C SER A 32 62.09 13.38 -38.98
N ALA A 33 62.08 12.28 -38.20
CA ALA A 33 63.26 11.40 -37.93
C ALA A 33 62.92 10.23 -36.96
N ALA A 34 63.64 9.10 -37.06
CA ALA A 34 63.66 7.96 -36.12
C ALA A 34 65.13 7.49 -35.98
N PRO A 35 65.59 6.78 -34.90
CA PRO A 35 65.29 5.33 -34.73
C PRO A 35 65.40 4.67 -33.31
N GLU A 36 64.60 3.60 -33.09
CA GLU A 36 64.91 2.33 -32.35
C GLU A 36 65.39 2.27 -30.85
N PRO A 37 65.47 1.07 -30.16
CA PRO A 37 64.88 0.93 -28.81
C PRO A 37 65.68 0.15 -27.71
N ARG A 38 64.99 -0.18 -26.59
CA ARG A 38 65.32 -1.05 -25.42
C ARG A 38 65.99 -0.37 -24.20
N PRO A 39 66.00 -0.97 -22.97
CA PRO A 39 65.24 -2.14 -22.44
C PRO A 39 64.44 -1.85 -21.12
N GLU A 40 63.76 -2.87 -20.58
CA GLU A 40 63.15 -2.87 -19.25
C GLU A 40 64.17 -2.96 -18.08
N PRO A 41 63.88 -2.35 -16.91
CA PRO A 41 64.52 -2.68 -15.63
C PRO A 41 63.60 -3.47 -14.67
N LYS A 42 64.19 -4.30 -13.80
CA LYS A 42 63.48 -5.08 -12.75
C LYS A 42 63.31 -4.28 -11.45
N ALA A 43 62.42 -4.74 -10.56
CA ALA A 43 62.06 -4.08 -9.31
C ALA A 43 62.84 -4.57 -8.07
N GLU A 44 63.16 -3.64 -7.16
CA GLU A 44 63.37 -3.78 -5.69
C GLU A 44 63.74 -2.38 -5.12
N PRO A 45 63.75 -2.15 -3.78
CA PRO A 45 62.83 -2.56 -2.72
C PRO A 45 62.22 -1.35 -1.95
N LYS A 46 61.36 -1.57 -0.95
CA LYS A 46 60.73 -0.48 -0.15
C LYS A 46 61.68 0.15 0.91
N PRO A 47 61.77 1.49 1.00
CA PRO A 47 62.32 2.19 2.18
C PRO A 47 61.26 2.38 3.28
N LYS A 48 61.71 2.69 4.50
CA LYS A 48 60.86 3.14 5.63
C LYS A 48 60.71 4.67 5.62
N PRO A 49 59.60 5.24 6.12
CA PRO A 49 59.39 6.68 6.16
C PRO A 49 60.30 7.38 7.19
N VAL A 50 60.76 8.59 6.84
CA VAL A 50 61.47 9.54 7.72
C VAL A 50 60.53 10.72 8.03
N SER A 51 60.73 11.37 9.16
CA SER A 51 59.80 12.34 9.77
C SER A 51 60.17 13.80 9.56
N GLU A 52 59.18 14.64 9.22
CA GLU A 52 59.23 16.11 9.26
C GLU A 52 57.79 16.69 9.32
N PRO A 53 57.56 17.98 9.63
CA PRO A 53 57.94 18.67 10.87
C PRO A 53 56.70 19.18 11.66
N LYS A 54 56.90 19.71 12.89
CA LYS A 54 55.81 20.28 13.71
C LYS A 54 55.46 21.73 13.32
N PRO A 55 54.16 22.08 13.18
CA PRO A 55 53.68 23.47 13.25
C PRO A 55 53.79 24.06 14.66
N LYS A 56 53.74 25.40 14.76
CA LYS A 56 53.69 26.15 16.03
C LYS A 56 52.26 26.21 16.58
N ALA A 57 52.13 26.57 17.87
CA ALA A 57 50.84 26.64 18.56
C ALA A 57 50.19 28.03 18.47
N GLU A 58 48.88 28.05 18.24
CA GLU A 58 48.01 29.23 18.39
C GLU A 58 47.28 29.23 19.75
N PRO A 59 46.83 30.40 20.25
CA PRO A 59 46.23 30.52 21.58
C PRO A 59 44.80 29.99 21.64
N LYS A 60 44.44 29.34 22.76
CA LYS A 60 43.07 28.86 23.00
C LYS A 60 42.08 30.02 23.21
N PRO A 61 40.84 29.93 22.71
CA PRO A 61 39.77 30.85 23.09
C PRO A 61 39.36 30.66 24.57
N LYS A 62 38.87 31.73 25.20
CA LYS A 62 38.31 31.70 26.56
C LYS A 62 36.83 31.28 26.51
N PRO A 63 36.33 30.47 27.48
CA PRO A 63 34.90 30.23 27.63
C PRO A 63 34.17 31.45 28.20
N VAL A 64 32.91 31.64 27.81
CA VAL A 64 31.97 32.61 28.40
C VAL A 64 31.30 31.99 29.64
N SER A 65 30.88 32.83 30.58
CA SER A 65 30.40 32.42 31.92
C SER A 65 28.91 32.68 32.14
N GLU A 66 28.20 31.68 32.66
CA GLU A 66 26.89 31.82 33.33
C GLU A 66 26.84 30.96 34.63
N PRO A 67 25.89 31.19 35.56
CA PRO A 67 26.20 31.12 37.00
C PRO A 67 26.00 29.76 37.71
N GLU A 68 26.58 29.66 38.92
CA GLU A 68 26.62 28.45 39.76
C GLU A 68 25.30 28.10 40.48
N PRO A 69 24.95 26.80 40.59
CA PRO A 69 24.08 26.27 41.63
C PRO A 69 24.87 25.85 42.90
N LYS A 70 24.29 26.07 44.09
CA LYS A 70 24.90 25.68 45.39
C LYS A 70 24.67 24.18 45.73
N PRO A 71 25.53 23.57 46.58
CA PRO A 71 25.70 22.10 46.60
C PRO A 71 24.91 21.35 47.69
N GLU A 72 24.60 20.08 47.41
CA GLU A 72 24.20 19.06 48.41
C GLU A 72 25.38 18.13 48.81
N PRO A 73 25.41 17.57 50.03
CA PRO A 73 26.52 16.76 50.54
C PRO A 73 26.45 15.26 50.17
N LYS A 74 27.61 14.60 50.13
CA LYS A 74 27.77 13.18 49.72
C LYS A 74 27.47 12.17 50.84
N PRO A 75 26.88 10.99 50.54
CA PRO A 75 26.60 9.93 51.52
C PRO A 75 27.76 8.93 51.71
N LYS A 76 27.83 8.28 52.89
CA LYS A 76 28.60 7.04 53.17
C LYS A 76 27.89 6.20 54.29
N PRO A 77 28.24 4.91 54.51
CA PRO A 77 27.20 3.86 54.61
C PRO A 77 27.23 2.96 55.87
N ALA A 78 26.18 2.13 56.10
CA ALA A 78 26.30 0.80 56.75
C ALA A 78 25.03 -0.11 56.67
N SER A 79 25.29 -1.44 56.60
CA SER A 79 24.55 -2.58 57.23
C SER A 79 23.08 -2.96 56.90
N LYS A 80 22.81 -4.29 57.01
CA LYS A 80 21.49 -4.98 57.00
C LYS A 80 20.96 -5.16 58.44
N PRO A 81 19.67 -5.52 58.65
CA PRO A 81 19.36 -6.92 59.00
C PRO A 81 18.00 -7.46 58.46
N ALA A 82 17.49 -8.56 59.03
CA ALA A 82 16.26 -9.31 58.71
C ALA A 82 15.70 -9.96 60.02
N PRO A 83 14.66 -10.83 60.02
CA PRO A 83 13.28 -10.77 59.47
C PRO A 83 12.15 -11.14 60.51
N LYS A 84 10.87 -11.15 60.07
CA LYS A 84 9.64 -11.75 60.72
C LYS A 84 9.09 -11.04 61.99
N PRO A 85 7.87 -11.38 62.51
CA PRO A 85 6.70 -12.11 61.97
C PRO A 85 5.37 -11.28 62.06
N ALA A 86 4.18 -11.92 61.98
CA ALA A 86 2.84 -11.29 62.00
C ALA A 86 1.93 -11.77 63.16
N PRO A 87 0.85 -11.00 63.49
CA PRO A 87 -0.46 -11.57 63.82
C PRO A 87 -1.64 -10.83 63.08
N LYS A 88 -2.59 -11.53 62.45
CA LYS A 88 -3.87 -12.11 62.97
C LYS A 88 -5.00 -11.11 63.33
N SER A 89 -6.09 -11.20 62.53
CA SER A 89 -7.53 -11.17 62.88
C SER A 89 -8.12 -10.16 63.89
N GLY A 90 -9.15 -9.43 63.44
CA GLY A 90 -10.17 -8.81 64.32
C GLY A 90 -11.36 -8.25 63.53
N ARG A 91 -12.60 -8.59 63.89
CA ARG A 91 -13.83 -7.91 63.44
C ARG A 91 -14.20 -6.81 64.43
N LEU A 92 -14.77 -5.70 63.97
CA LEU A 92 -16.04 -5.16 64.50
C LEU A 92 -16.59 -3.98 63.64
N ARG A 93 -17.85 -3.64 63.90
CA ARG A 93 -18.73 -2.60 63.30
C ARG A 93 -19.55 -2.02 64.49
N PRO A 94 -20.42 -1.00 64.35
CA PRO A 94 -20.44 0.17 63.45
C PRO A 94 -20.81 1.50 64.17
N ARG A 95 -20.68 2.66 63.50
CA ARG A 95 -21.45 3.94 63.66
C ARG A 95 -20.91 4.97 62.63
N ARG A 96 -21.61 5.93 62.00
CA ARG A 96 -22.84 6.75 62.24
C ARG A 96 -22.74 7.74 63.42
N SER A 97 -22.90 9.06 63.26
CA SER A 97 -22.84 9.97 62.10
C SER A 97 -22.83 11.44 62.59
N ASP A 98 -22.63 12.39 61.66
CA ASP A 98 -23.06 13.81 61.68
C ASP A 98 -22.41 14.84 62.64
N ASN A 99 -21.92 15.92 62.02
CA ASN A 99 -22.01 17.36 62.34
C ASN A 99 -21.95 17.90 63.79
N THR A 100 -21.10 18.92 64.00
CA THR A 100 -21.56 20.25 64.49
C THR A 100 -20.58 21.38 64.10
N SER A 101 -21.06 22.63 64.12
CA SER A 101 -20.35 23.84 63.69
C SER A 101 -20.92 25.10 64.38
N LEU A 102 -20.07 26.09 64.68
CA LEU A 102 -20.36 27.42 65.26
C LEU A 102 -19.33 28.43 64.66
N GLU A 103 -19.56 29.68 64.23
CA GLU A 103 -20.33 30.85 64.78
C GLU A 103 -19.49 31.68 65.79
N LEU A 104 -19.23 33.00 65.66
CA LEU A 104 -19.59 34.08 64.68
C LEU A 104 -18.30 34.90 64.27
N ASP A 105 -18.19 36.20 63.88
CA ASP A 105 -19.09 37.38 63.76
C ASP A 105 -18.53 38.55 62.87
N SER A 106 -19.37 39.59 62.65
CA SER A 106 -19.15 41.06 62.48
C SER A 106 -18.23 41.71 61.42
N ALA A 107 -18.90 42.30 60.41
CA ALA A 107 -18.77 43.68 59.86
C ALA A 107 -17.42 44.31 59.42
N SER A 108 -17.20 44.41 58.09
CA SER A 108 -16.97 45.70 57.37
C SER A 108 -16.95 45.54 55.83
N LEU A 109 -17.08 46.65 55.09
CA LEU A 109 -17.10 46.75 53.61
C LEU A 109 -15.67 46.91 53.04
N PRO A 110 -15.39 46.75 51.72
CA PRO A 110 -16.28 46.55 50.54
C PRO A 110 -15.93 45.27 49.74
N LYS A 111 -16.41 44.93 48.52
CA LYS A 111 -17.66 45.07 47.70
C LYS A 111 -17.49 44.05 46.52
N ALA A 112 -18.49 43.42 45.92
CA ALA A 112 -19.89 43.23 46.31
C ALA A 112 -20.49 41.98 45.60
N SER A 113 -21.38 41.28 46.29
CA SER A 113 -22.57 40.52 45.82
C SER A 113 -22.57 39.72 44.51
N ALA A 114 -22.89 38.43 44.64
CA ALA A 114 -23.52 37.58 43.63
C ALA A 114 -24.80 36.91 44.22
N VAL A 115 -25.35 35.89 43.53
CA VAL A 115 -26.23 34.78 44.04
C VAL A 115 -27.76 34.85 43.81
N ARG A 116 -28.21 33.91 42.94
CA ARG A 116 -29.42 33.04 42.95
C ARG A 116 -30.81 33.47 43.49
N LYS A 117 -31.79 33.34 42.59
CA LYS A 117 -33.03 32.50 42.65
C LYS A 117 -33.96 32.48 43.89
N ALA A 118 -35.17 33.00 43.63
CA ALA A 118 -36.48 32.28 43.62
C ALA A 118 -37.40 32.29 44.85
N GLN A 119 -38.70 32.06 44.55
CA GLN A 119 -39.92 32.12 45.40
C GLN A 119 -40.46 33.55 45.64
N LEU A 120 -41.78 33.82 45.75
CA LEU A 120 -43.03 33.27 45.18
C LEU A 120 -44.18 34.23 45.60
N THR A 121 -45.28 34.36 44.83
CA THR A 121 -46.54 35.12 45.17
C THR A 121 -46.43 36.68 45.19
N LYS A 122 -47.47 37.51 44.94
CA LYS A 122 -48.79 37.33 44.25
C LYS A 122 -49.54 38.68 44.02
N ALA A 123 -50.22 38.79 42.86
CA ALA A 123 -51.45 39.58 42.53
C ALA A 123 -51.43 41.09 42.17
N ARG A 124 -52.49 41.41 41.39
CA ARG A 124 -53.16 42.68 41.00
C ARG A 124 -52.52 43.51 39.86
N GLU A 125 -53.17 43.72 38.70
CA GLU A 125 -54.56 44.18 38.34
C GLU A 125 -54.65 45.72 38.34
N ASP A 126 -55.37 46.39 37.42
CA ASP A 126 -56.17 45.96 36.23
C ASP A 126 -56.29 47.16 35.24
N ALA A 127 -56.79 47.06 34.00
CA ALA A 127 -57.31 45.90 33.22
C ALA A 127 -56.51 45.73 31.90
N GLU A 128 -56.94 45.78 30.63
CA GLU A 128 -58.21 45.87 29.84
C GLU A 128 -57.80 45.52 28.37
N ASP A 129 -58.58 45.22 27.32
CA ASP A 129 -60.03 45.06 27.01
C ASP A 129 -60.10 44.04 25.82
N THR A 130 -60.80 42.89 25.85
CA THR A 130 -62.25 42.63 25.53
C THR A 130 -62.55 42.45 24.01
N PRO A 131 -63.38 41.45 23.58
CA PRO A 131 -63.56 40.10 24.13
C PRO A 131 -63.88 38.94 23.12
N SER A 132 -63.83 37.69 23.62
CA SER A 132 -64.74 36.56 23.24
C SER A 132 -64.50 35.82 21.88
N ARG A 133 -64.99 34.57 21.62
CA ARG A 133 -65.77 33.59 22.44
C ARG A 133 -65.67 32.12 21.93
N ARG A 134 -65.52 31.16 22.87
CA ARG A 134 -66.11 29.79 22.92
C ARG A 134 -65.68 28.61 21.97
N ARG A 135 -65.43 27.46 22.65
CA ARG A 135 -65.72 26.02 22.33
C ARG A 135 -64.61 25.07 21.79
N ARG A 136 -64.73 23.81 22.25
CA ARG A 136 -63.96 22.56 21.98
C ARG A 136 -64.75 21.65 20.99
N PRO A 137 -64.28 20.45 20.54
CA PRO A 137 -62.93 19.84 20.47
C PRO A 137 -62.59 19.21 19.06
N LEU A 138 -61.48 18.47 18.98
CA LEU A 138 -61.14 17.41 17.99
C LEU A 138 -62.17 16.24 17.96
N PRO A 139 -62.15 15.26 17.00
CA PRO A 139 -61.22 15.01 15.87
C PRO A 139 -61.89 14.65 14.49
N ARG A 140 -61.05 14.22 13.51
CA ARG A 140 -61.30 13.14 12.50
C ARG A 140 -61.65 13.51 11.02
N ALA A 141 -60.67 13.30 10.13
CA ALA A 141 -60.69 12.73 8.77
C ALA A 141 -61.83 12.96 7.73
N VAL A 142 -61.40 13.46 6.55
CA VAL A 142 -61.70 12.99 5.16
C VAL A 142 -62.99 13.44 4.43
N LYS A 143 -62.78 13.98 3.20
CA LYS A 143 -63.74 14.32 2.11
C LYS A 143 -64.71 15.48 2.45
N ILE A 144 -65.27 16.24 1.49
CA ILE A 144 -65.69 15.95 0.10
C ILE A 144 -65.14 16.96 -0.94
N GLN A 145 -65.10 16.54 -2.20
CA GLN A 145 -64.75 17.28 -3.43
C GLN A 145 -66.05 17.59 -4.22
N PRO A 146 -66.13 18.61 -5.10
CA PRO A 146 -65.83 18.29 -6.50
C PRO A 146 -65.24 19.43 -7.36
N GLY A 147 -64.56 19.03 -8.44
CA GLY A 147 -64.17 19.87 -9.58
C GLY A 147 -63.58 18.98 -10.67
N ALA A 148 -64.23 18.86 -11.83
CA ALA A 148 -63.82 18.01 -12.95
C ALA A 148 -62.87 18.78 -13.92
N ALA A 149 -62.14 18.18 -14.86
CA ALA A 149 -62.32 16.85 -15.48
C ALA A 149 -61.00 16.15 -15.88
N ALA A 150 -61.11 14.97 -16.53
CA ALA A 150 -60.02 14.14 -17.06
C ALA A 150 -59.30 14.82 -18.25
N ALA A 151 -58.01 14.62 -18.58
CA ALA A 151 -57.03 13.53 -18.39
C ALA A 151 -56.99 12.44 -19.47
N GLN A 152 -55.90 12.39 -20.26
CA GLN A 152 -55.38 11.22 -20.98
C GLN A 152 -53.88 11.38 -21.30
N GLN A 153 -53.21 10.32 -21.77
CA GLN A 153 -51.74 10.16 -21.78
C GLN A 153 -51.14 10.16 -23.19
N ALA A 154 -49.95 10.76 -23.37
CA ALA A 154 -49.04 10.50 -24.49
C ALA A 154 -47.58 10.87 -24.15
N LYS A 155 -46.60 10.26 -24.82
CA LYS A 155 -45.19 10.66 -24.79
C LYS A 155 -44.94 11.85 -25.74
N PRO A 156 -43.98 12.75 -25.44
CA PRO A 156 -43.29 13.52 -26.47
C PRO A 156 -42.20 12.66 -27.15
N THR A 157 -42.02 12.85 -28.46
CA THR A 157 -41.01 12.20 -29.31
C THR A 157 -40.23 13.29 -30.05
N ALA A 158 -38.97 13.05 -30.39
CA ALA A 158 -38.14 14.00 -31.14
C ALA A 158 -38.49 14.10 -32.64
N PRO A 159 -38.36 15.28 -33.25
CA PRO A 159 -38.19 15.48 -34.70
C PRO A 159 -36.91 16.30 -35.04
N ALA A 160 -36.35 16.29 -36.25
CA ALA A 160 -36.42 15.33 -37.36
C ALA A 160 -35.29 15.61 -38.38
N VAL A 161 -34.96 14.62 -39.23
CA VAL A 161 -34.03 14.72 -40.38
C VAL A 161 -34.85 14.59 -41.68
N PRO A 162 -34.51 15.30 -42.79
CA PRO A 162 -35.30 15.27 -44.03
C PRO A 162 -35.16 13.97 -44.85
N THR A 163 -36.23 13.16 -44.83
CA THR A 163 -36.85 12.37 -45.92
C THR A 163 -36.04 11.85 -47.14
N SER A 164 -35.92 10.50 -47.24
CA SER A 164 -36.58 9.57 -48.22
C SER A 164 -36.48 9.79 -49.76
N PRO A 165 -36.67 8.76 -50.66
CA PRO A 165 -37.42 7.49 -50.46
C PRO A 165 -36.94 6.14 -51.13
N VAL A 166 -37.22 5.02 -50.44
CA VAL A 166 -37.84 3.73 -50.92
C VAL A 166 -37.15 2.75 -51.92
N GLN A 167 -36.70 1.59 -51.37
CA GLN A 167 -36.86 0.14 -51.76
C GLN A 167 -36.68 -0.40 -53.22
N PRO A 168 -36.54 -1.74 -53.47
CA PRO A 168 -36.46 -2.92 -52.58
C PRO A 168 -35.21 -3.85 -52.81
N SER A 169 -35.09 -4.93 -52.01
CA SER A 169 -34.09 -6.02 -52.17
C SER A 169 -34.49 -7.05 -53.25
N PRO A 170 -33.52 -7.82 -53.81
CA PRO A 170 -33.33 -9.21 -53.32
C PRO A 170 -31.89 -9.77 -53.36
N GLU A 171 -31.72 -10.91 -52.65
CA GLU A 171 -30.72 -12.02 -52.73
C GLU A 171 -29.21 -11.81 -53.01
N PRO A 172 -28.32 -12.59 -52.34
CA PRO A 172 -26.89 -12.63 -52.63
C PRO A 172 -26.52 -13.63 -53.74
N SER A 173 -25.64 -13.26 -54.67
CA SER A 173 -25.01 -14.22 -55.59
C SER A 173 -23.53 -13.90 -55.87
N THR A 174 -22.72 -14.95 -55.94
CA THR A 174 -21.31 -14.95 -56.32
C THR A 174 -21.15 -15.50 -57.75
N PRO A 175 -19.96 -15.45 -58.39
CA PRO A 175 -18.88 -14.45 -58.35
C PRO A 175 -18.45 -14.01 -59.76
N LYS A 176 -17.44 -13.14 -59.90
CA LYS A 176 -16.51 -13.17 -61.06
C LYS A 176 -15.15 -12.53 -60.78
N LYS A 177 -14.10 -13.07 -61.42
CA LYS A 177 -12.72 -12.53 -61.43
C LYS A 177 -12.45 -11.86 -62.78
N THR A 178 -11.77 -10.71 -62.74
CA THR A 178 -10.91 -10.16 -63.82
C THR A 178 -9.81 -9.34 -63.13
N THR A 179 -8.58 -9.82 -62.96
CA THR A 179 -7.47 -9.92 -63.93
C THR A 179 -6.94 -8.58 -64.46
N SER A 180 -5.85 -8.08 -63.86
CA SER A 180 -4.59 -7.78 -64.59
C SER A 180 -3.49 -7.26 -63.65
N SER A 181 -2.24 -7.72 -63.88
CA SER A 181 -0.96 -7.09 -63.49
C SER A 181 0.18 -7.84 -64.22
N PRO A 182 1.07 -7.17 -64.98
CA PRO A 182 2.35 -7.74 -65.45
C PRO A 182 3.41 -7.67 -64.33
N ALA A 183 4.30 -8.65 -64.05
CA ALA A 183 5.16 -9.49 -64.91
C ALA A 183 6.37 -8.70 -65.48
N ILE A 184 7.64 -9.11 -65.41
CA ILE A 184 8.36 -10.39 -65.05
C ILE A 184 9.73 -10.03 -64.38
N THR A 185 10.60 -10.91 -63.84
CA THR A 185 10.79 -12.38 -63.93
C THR A 185 11.06 -12.96 -62.49
N THR A 186 11.87 -13.97 -62.10
CA THR A 186 12.87 -14.91 -62.70
C THR A 186 12.84 -16.29 -61.93
N LYS A 187 13.90 -17.11 -61.94
CA LYS A 187 14.07 -18.45 -61.28
C LYS A 187 15.57 -18.78 -61.09
N PRO A 188 16.07 -19.91 -60.51
CA PRO A 188 15.46 -21.25 -60.28
C PRO A 188 15.61 -21.91 -58.85
N VAL A 189 14.65 -22.74 -58.35
CA VAL A 189 14.59 -24.25 -58.24
C VAL A 189 15.52 -24.87 -57.15
N THR A 190 15.20 -25.86 -56.28
CA THR A 190 14.22 -27.01 -56.17
C THR A 190 13.23 -26.88 -54.97
N GLU A 191 11.97 -27.33 -54.96
CA GLU A 191 11.38 -28.72 -54.90
C GLU A 191 11.84 -29.55 -53.66
N THR A 192 10.98 -30.28 -52.90
CA THR A 192 9.73 -31.06 -53.22
C THR A 192 8.63 -31.13 -52.11
N SER A 193 7.35 -31.28 -52.51
CA SER A 193 6.19 -32.08 -51.97
C SER A 193 5.99 -32.40 -50.45
N ASP A 194 4.77 -32.53 -49.87
CA ASP A 194 3.40 -32.15 -50.29
C ASP A 194 2.34 -32.25 -49.15
N ASN A 195 1.19 -31.62 -49.40
CA ASN A 195 -0.16 -31.67 -48.76
C ASN A 195 -0.49 -32.78 -47.72
N GLU A 196 -0.97 -32.42 -46.51
CA GLU A 196 -2.34 -32.01 -46.14
C GLU A 196 -3.43 -33.12 -46.16
N ILE A 197 -4.06 -33.38 -45.00
CA ILE A 197 -5.49 -33.70 -44.92
C ILE A 197 -6.13 -32.96 -43.73
N ALA A 198 -6.77 -31.83 -44.01
CA ALA A 198 -7.75 -31.21 -43.12
C ALA A 198 -9.18 -31.43 -43.66
N ARG A 199 -9.70 -32.66 -43.48
CA ARG A 199 -11.11 -33.02 -43.73
C ARG A 199 -11.70 -33.59 -42.42
N ALA A 200 -12.36 -32.83 -41.54
CA ALA A 200 -13.57 -32.02 -41.66
C ALA A 200 -14.88 -32.82 -41.52
N LEU A 201 -15.79 -32.27 -40.71
CA LEU A 201 -17.24 -32.56 -40.58
C LEU A 201 -17.76 -33.77 -39.74
N ALA A 202 -18.06 -33.47 -38.47
CA ALA A 202 -19.45 -33.31 -37.96
C ALA A 202 -20.34 -34.51 -37.49
N ARG A 203 -20.92 -34.28 -36.29
CA ARG A 203 -22.28 -34.65 -35.78
C ARG A 203 -22.61 -36.08 -35.26
N ARG A 204 -22.82 -36.10 -33.93
CA ARG A 204 -23.89 -36.80 -33.16
C ARG A 204 -23.91 -38.34 -33.08
N SER A 205 -24.70 -38.80 -32.11
CA SER A 205 -25.20 -40.16 -31.85
C SER A 205 -24.26 -41.13 -31.09
N GLN A 206 -24.82 -41.66 -29.99
CA GLN A 206 -24.39 -42.84 -29.22
C GLN A 206 -25.30 -44.04 -29.61
N PRO A 207 -25.07 -45.29 -29.11
CA PRO A 207 -23.86 -45.95 -28.59
C PRO A 207 -23.70 -47.38 -29.21
N VAL A 208 -23.11 -48.32 -28.44
CA VAL A 208 -23.06 -49.81 -28.62
C VAL A 208 -21.89 -50.36 -29.46
N GLY A 209 -21.22 -51.38 -28.90
CA GLY A 209 -20.05 -52.07 -29.49
C GLY A 209 -19.24 -52.84 -28.44
N THR A 210 -19.68 -54.05 -28.09
CA THR A 210 -19.19 -54.86 -26.95
C THR A 210 -17.88 -55.62 -27.28
N PRO A 211 -16.95 -55.86 -26.32
CA PRO A 211 -15.62 -56.43 -26.62
C PRO A 211 -15.57 -57.97 -26.62
N THR A 212 -14.52 -58.51 -27.25
CA THR A 212 -14.14 -59.94 -27.19
C THR A 212 -13.62 -60.32 -25.79
N ALA A 213 -13.97 -61.51 -25.30
CA ALA A 213 -13.75 -61.90 -23.90
C ALA A 213 -13.08 -63.28 -23.73
N GLN A 214 -12.29 -63.43 -22.67
CA GLN A 214 -11.92 -64.67 -21.95
C GLN A 214 -11.09 -64.25 -20.71
N GLN A 215 -11.22 -64.82 -19.50
CA GLN A 215 -11.95 -66.03 -19.08
C GLN A 215 -12.79 -65.81 -17.78
N LEU A 216 -13.99 -66.39 -17.79
CA LEU A 216 -14.74 -67.07 -16.72
C LEU A 216 -14.87 -66.50 -15.28
N LYS A 217 -16.15 -66.29 -14.91
CA LYS A 217 -16.75 -66.19 -13.56
C LYS A 217 -17.28 -67.59 -13.14
N PRO A 218 -17.65 -67.87 -11.86
CA PRO A 218 -18.82 -67.30 -11.15
C PRO A 218 -18.61 -67.15 -9.62
N ALA A 219 -19.60 -66.88 -8.76
CA ALA A 219 -20.69 -65.89 -8.72
C ALA A 219 -21.31 -65.91 -7.29
N HIS A 220 -21.92 -64.82 -6.81
CA HIS A 220 -22.68 -64.83 -5.55
C HIS A 220 -24.08 -65.44 -5.72
N PRO A 221 -24.69 -65.91 -4.62
CA PRO A 221 -26.10 -65.62 -4.34
C PRO A 221 -26.26 -64.77 -3.07
N SER A 222 -27.51 -64.36 -2.81
CA SER A 222 -27.88 -63.24 -1.94
C SER A 222 -28.44 -63.63 -0.56
N ARG A 223 -28.75 -62.59 0.22
CA ARG A 223 -29.35 -62.58 1.55
C ARG A 223 -30.69 -63.34 1.64
N GLU A 224 -31.01 -63.75 2.87
CA GLU A 224 -32.37 -63.87 3.43
C GLU A 224 -33.21 -65.10 3.08
N GLN A 225 -33.09 -66.17 3.89
CA GLN A 225 -34.27 -66.96 4.25
C GLN A 225 -34.21 -67.56 5.67
N ARG A 226 -35.43 -67.80 6.16
CA ARG A 226 -35.92 -68.50 7.35
C ARG A 226 -35.15 -69.78 7.75
N ARG A 227 -35.31 -70.38 8.94
CA ARG A 227 -35.86 -70.03 10.29
C ARG A 227 -35.86 -71.35 11.12
N ALA A 228 -35.68 -71.26 12.43
CA ALA A 228 -36.05 -72.26 13.47
C ALA A 228 -35.23 -73.56 13.63
N ALA A 229 -35.25 -74.03 14.89
CA ALA A 229 -34.93 -75.38 15.41
C ALA A 229 -33.44 -75.80 15.43
N THR A 230 -32.92 -76.51 16.46
CA THR A 230 -33.58 -77.10 17.66
C THR A 230 -32.64 -77.13 18.88
N THR A 231 -33.21 -77.12 20.10
CA THR A 231 -32.75 -77.70 21.41
C THR A 231 -31.25 -77.94 21.67
N ALA A 232 -30.64 -77.41 22.77
CA ALA A 232 -30.75 -77.87 24.18
C ALA A 232 -30.01 -79.22 24.45
N GLU A 233 -29.42 -79.52 25.61
CA GLU A 233 -29.64 -79.06 27.00
C GLU A 233 -28.34 -78.86 27.84
N ASP A 234 -28.49 -78.19 28.99
CA ASP A 234 -27.76 -78.28 30.28
C ASP A 234 -26.41 -79.06 30.40
N SER A 235 -25.39 -78.55 31.12
CA SER A 235 -25.52 -78.33 32.57
C SER A 235 -24.30 -77.68 33.27
N LYS A 236 -24.59 -77.02 34.40
CA LYS A 236 -23.81 -76.82 35.65
C LYS A 236 -22.39 -76.18 35.62
N LEU A 237 -22.28 -75.09 36.37
CA LEU A 237 -21.03 -74.45 36.81
C LEU A 237 -20.22 -75.35 37.77
N THR A 238 -18.93 -75.03 37.90
CA THR A 238 -18.18 -75.19 39.16
C THR A 238 -17.32 -73.96 39.44
N ASP A 239 -17.40 -73.41 40.64
CA ASP A 239 -16.68 -72.19 41.04
C ASP A 239 -15.17 -72.40 41.20
N LYS A 240 -14.37 -71.84 40.26
CA LYS A 240 -12.94 -71.57 40.51
C LYS A 240 -12.25 -70.51 39.65
N GLU A 241 -12.91 -69.92 38.66
CA GLU A 241 -12.31 -68.87 37.80
C GLU A 241 -12.75 -67.43 38.12
N GLN A 242 -13.79 -67.25 38.96
CA GLN A 242 -14.36 -65.94 39.30
C GLN A 242 -13.33 -64.93 39.87
N VAL A 243 -12.28 -65.43 40.54
CA VAL A 243 -11.24 -64.60 41.20
C VAL A 243 -10.13 -64.14 40.23
N ARG A 244 -10.16 -64.57 38.95
CA ARG A 244 -9.14 -64.20 37.95
C ARG A 244 -9.66 -63.25 36.85
N ALA A 245 -10.94 -62.87 36.90
CA ALA A 245 -11.57 -61.98 35.93
C ALA A 245 -11.29 -60.49 36.20
N ASP A 246 -11.42 -60.03 37.45
CA ASP A 246 -11.41 -58.60 37.80
C ASP A 246 -10.06 -57.89 37.56
N GLN A 247 -8.95 -58.62 37.40
CA GLN A 247 -7.64 -58.06 37.04
C GLN A 247 -7.33 -58.06 35.53
N ARG A 248 -8.29 -58.42 34.68
CA ARG A 248 -8.12 -58.40 33.21
C ARG A 248 -9.10 -57.50 32.45
N ALA A 249 -9.95 -56.76 33.15
CA ALA A 249 -10.98 -55.89 32.58
C ALA A 249 -10.47 -54.49 32.15
N GLU A 250 -9.28 -54.05 32.59
CA GLU A 250 -8.77 -52.69 32.30
C GLU A 250 -7.88 -52.55 31.04
N SER A 251 -7.51 -53.63 30.34
CA SER A 251 -6.49 -53.57 29.26
C SER A 251 -6.97 -53.74 27.82
N SER A 252 -8.27 -53.98 27.56
CA SER A 252 -8.74 -54.43 26.24
C SER A 252 -10.02 -53.74 25.76
N ALA A 253 -9.91 -52.47 25.38
CA ALA A 253 -11.02 -51.68 24.81
C ALA A 253 -10.61 -50.81 23.61
N VAL A 254 -9.81 -51.36 22.68
CA VAL A 254 -9.43 -50.68 21.42
C VAL A 254 -9.49 -51.66 20.24
N ALA A 255 -10.62 -51.69 19.52
CA ALA A 255 -10.75 -52.09 18.11
C ALA A 255 -12.22 -52.00 17.64
N VAL A 256 -12.68 -50.81 17.23
CA VAL A 256 -13.86 -50.70 16.34
C VAL A 256 -13.37 -50.12 15.02
N SER A 257 -13.60 -50.85 13.93
CA SER A 257 -13.07 -50.49 12.61
C SER A 257 -13.74 -49.22 12.05
N GLN A 258 -12.93 -48.31 11.50
CA GLN A 258 -13.38 -47.23 10.61
C GLN A 258 -12.65 -47.35 9.26
N ASN A 259 -13.03 -48.33 8.45
CA ASN A 259 -12.65 -48.35 7.04
C ASN A 259 -13.38 -47.22 6.28
N GLY A 260 -12.66 -46.17 5.89
CA GLY A 260 -13.24 -45.00 5.21
C GLY A 260 -12.23 -44.04 4.58
N ASN A 261 -11.69 -44.40 3.41
CA ASN A 261 -10.91 -43.55 2.50
C ASN A 261 -9.70 -42.80 3.09
N GLU A 262 -8.62 -43.53 3.41
CA GLU A 262 -7.30 -42.97 3.77
C GLU A 262 -6.51 -42.37 2.57
N HIS A 263 -7.15 -41.54 1.73
CA HIS A 263 -6.50 -40.76 0.66
C HIS A 263 -6.80 -39.25 0.75
N ALA A 264 -6.92 -38.74 1.98
CA ALA A 264 -6.78 -37.31 2.25
C ALA A 264 -5.30 -36.97 2.51
N THR A 265 -4.70 -36.15 1.65
CA THR A 265 -3.27 -35.74 1.73
C THR A 265 -2.96 -35.01 3.05
N ASP A 266 -2.39 -35.71 4.04
CA ASP A 266 -2.12 -35.11 5.35
C ASP A 266 -0.79 -34.34 5.39
N VAL A 267 -0.89 -33.03 5.11
CA VAL A 267 0.20 -32.05 5.29
C VAL A 267 0.06 -31.33 6.65
N LEU A 268 -0.83 -31.80 7.53
CA LEU A 268 -1.20 -31.19 8.81
C LEU A 268 -1.20 -32.18 9.99
N ALA A 269 -0.45 -33.28 9.89
CA ALA A 269 -0.15 -34.19 10.99
C ALA A 269 0.44 -33.42 12.19
N VAL A 270 -0.42 -33.09 13.16
CA VAL A 270 0.00 -32.47 14.42
C VAL A 270 0.72 -33.54 15.24
N PRO A 271 2.01 -33.36 15.62
CA PRO A 271 2.71 -34.34 16.45
C PRO A 271 1.96 -34.59 17.76
N LYS A 272 1.84 -35.85 18.18
CA LYS A 272 1.13 -36.22 19.42
C LYS A 272 1.66 -35.39 20.60
N GLU A 273 0.78 -34.55 21.15
CA GLU A 273 1.12 -33.54 22.15
C GLU A 273 1.54 -34.21 23.47
N SER A 274 2.72 -33.88 23.99
CA SER A 274 3.31 -34.60 25.12
C SER A 274 2.57 -34.37 26.44
N ALA A 275 2.59 -35.36 27.34
CA ALA A 275 1.77 -35.36 28.56
C ALA A 275 2.04 -34.17 29.51
N THR A 276 3.23 -33.55 29.44
CA THR A 276 3.54 -32.32 30.18
C THR A 276 2.76 -31.10 29.70
N VAL A 277 2.39 -31.02 28.42
CA VAL A 277 1.62 -29.88 27.86
C VAL A 277 0.17 -29.86 28.38
N LYS A 278 -0.41 -31.02 28.71
CA LYS A 278 -1.75 -31.11 29.35
C LYS A 278 -1.86 -30.31 30.66
N ARG A 279 -0.74 -30.04 31.34
CA ARG A 279 -0.70 -29.40 32.67
C ARG A 279 -0.73 -27.86 32.61
N GLU A 280 -0.47 -27.24 31.45
CA GLU A 280 -0.72 -25.82 31.20
C GLU A 280 -1.82 -25.65 30.14
N ARG A 281 -3.10 -25.66 30.55
CA ARG A 281 -4.23 -25.26 29.68
C ARG A 281 -4.23 -23.74 29.43
N ARG A 282 -3.26 -23.29 28.63
CA ARG A 282 -3.21 -21.94 28.06
C ARG A 282 -4.47 -21.68 27.25
N ALA A 283 -4.96 -20.45 27.29
CA ALA A 283 -6.15 -20.00 26.58
C ALA A 283 -6.00 -20.15 25.05
N ARG A 284 -6.57 -21.21 24.47
CA ARG A 284 -6.63 -21.42 23.02
C ARG A 284 -7.92 -20.82 22.45
N LEU A 285 -7.88 -20.36 21.20
CA LEU A 285 -9.08 -20.07 20.39
C LEU A 285 -9.50 -21.33 19.61
N ARG A 286 -10.79 -21.43 19.28
CA ARG A 286 -11.28 -22.40 18.28
C ARG A 286 -10.62 -22.08 16.94
N HIS A 287 -10.20 -23.09 16.17
CA HIS A 287 -9.82 -22.87 14.77
C HIS A 287 -11.09 -22.88 13.93
N VAL A 288 -11.39 -21.76 13.25
CA VAL A 288 -12.47 -21.65 12.26
C VAL A 288 -11.82 -21.59 10.88
N PRO A 289 -11.94 -22.64 10.04
CA PRO A 289 -11.20 -22.69 8.78
C PRO A 289 -11.62 -21.63 7.76
N GLY A 290 -12.83 -21.08 7.89
CA GLY A 290 -13.29 -19.97 7.04
C GLY A 290 -12.52 -18.65 7.26
N LEU A 291 -11.83 -18.48 8.40
CA LEU A 291 -10.95 -17.32 8.62
C LEU A 291 -9.66 -17.42 7.78
N ASP A 292 -9.17 -18.63 7.48
CA ASP A 292 -8.14 -18.80 6.45
C ASP A 292 -8.74 -18.38 5.10
N GLY A 293 -9.92 -18.88 4.73
CA GLY A 293 -10.54 -18.52 3.44
C GLY A 293 -10.80 -17.02 3.24
N LEU A 294 -11.13 -16.28 4.31
CA LEU A 294 -11.29 -14.81 4.26
C LEU A 294 -9.94 -14.09 4.09
N ARG A 295 -8.85 -14.59 4.70
CA ARG A 295 -7.47 -14.15 4.37
C ARG A 295 -7.10 -14.45 2.92
N GLY A 296 -7.66 -15.52 2.35
CA GLY A 296 -7.50 -15.89 0.95
C GLY A 296 -8.14 -14.88 0.01
N LEU A 297 -9.35 -14.41 0.31
CA LEU A 297 -10.02 -13.34 -0.44
C LEU A 297 -9.24 -12.01 -0.31
N ALA A 298 -8.79 -11.67 0.90
CA ALA A 298 -8.04 -10.45 1.15
C ALA A 298 -6.74 -10.35 0.31
N VAL A 299 -5.90 -11.40 0.30
CA VAL A 299 -4.69 -11.39 -0.56
C VAL A 299 -5.03 -11.47 -2.05
N LEU A 300 -6.13 -12.12 -2.44
CA LEU A 300 -6.54 -12.16 -3.83
C LEU A 300 -6.94 -10.77 -4.36
N ALA A 301 -7.63 -9.96 -3.55
CA ALA A 301 -7.96 -8.58 -3.91
C ALA A 301 -6.69 -7.73 -4.09
N VAL A 302 -5.76 -7.78 -3.13
CA VAL A 302 -4.47 -7.07 -3.21
C VAL A 302 -3.64 -7.52 -4.42
N VAL A 303 -3.57 -8.83 -4.68
CA VAL A 303 -2.79 -9.35 -5.82
C VAL A 303 -3.47 -9.05 -7.15
N LEU A 304 -4.81 -9.02 -7.24
CA LEU A 304 -5.47 -8.58 -8.48
C LEU A 304 -5.29 -7.09 -8.74
N TYR A 305 -5.28 -6.25 -7.69
CA TYR A 305 -5.02 -4.81 -7.81
C TYR A 305 -3.68 -4.49 -8.49
N HIS A 306 -2.56 -4.95 -7.92
CA HIS A 306 -1.22 -4.64 -8.45
C HIS A 306 -0.86 -5.36 -9.77
N PHE A 307 -1.75 -6.19 -10.31
CA PHE A 307 -1.54 -6.94 -11.56
C PHE A 307 -2.54 -6.58 -12.67
N PHE A 308 -3.74 -6.13 -12.29
CA PHE A 308 -4.91 -5.93 -13.16
C PHE A 308 -5.82 -4.83 -12.57
N GLY A 309 -5.23 -3.69 -12.19
CA GLY A 309 -5.90 -2.62 -11.44
C GLY A 309 -7.23 -2.18 -12.04
N ASP A 310 -7.27 -1.94 -13.34
CA ASP A 310 -8.45 -1.50 -14.11
C ASP A 310 -9.67 -2.42 -13.96
N LEU A 311 -9.45 -3.73 -13.72
CA LEU A 311 -10.53 -4.71 -13.52
C LEU A 311 -11.05 -4.73 -12.07
N VAL A 312 -10.23 -4.29 -11.11
CA VAL A 312 -10.51 -4.37 -9.67
C VAL A 312 -9.92 -3.13 -8.97
N PRO A 313 -10.40 -1.90 -9.27
CA PRO A 313 -9.78 -0.66 -8.80
C PRO A 313 -9.82 -0.53 -7.27
N GLY A 314 -10.81 -1.14 -6.61
CA GLY A 314 -10.89 -1.24 -5.15
C GLY A 314 -10.13 -2.44 -4.56
N GLY A 315 -9.27 -3.12 -5.30
CA GLY A 315 -8.58 -4.33 -4.82
C GLY A 315 -7.61 -4.09 -3.65
N TYR A 316 -7.11 -2.86 -3.49
CA TYR A 316 -6.31 -2.43 -2.34
C TYR A 316 -7.03 -2.62 -0.99
N LEU A 317 -8.38 -2.62 -0.99
CA LEU A 317 -9.25 -2.89 0.17
C LEU A 317 -9.11 -4.31 0.74
N GLY A 318 -8.29 -5.17 0.13
CA GLY A 318 -7.81 -6.38 0.77
C GLY A 318 -6.92 -6.11 2.00
N VAL A 319 -6.27 -4.94 2.09
CA VAL A 319 -5.47 -4.53 3.25
C VAL A 319 -6.36 -4.26 4.46
N ASP A 320 -7.45 -3.49 4.31
CA ASP A 320 -8.47 -3.30 5.34
C ASP A 320 -9.01 -4.61 5.90
N MET A 321 -9.28 -5.58 5.02
CA MET A 321 -9.74 -6.90 5.41
C MET A 321 -8.70 -7.63 6.28
N PHE A 322 -7.40 -7.45 6.02
CA PHE A 322 -6.34 -7.92 6.91
C PHE A 322 -6.32 -7.16 8.25
N PHE A 323 -6.39 -5.83 8.24
CA PHE A 323 -6.46 -5.01 9.46
C PHE A 323 -7.59 -5.45 10.39
N VAL A 324 -8.82 -5.62 9.89
CA VAL A 324 -9.96 -6.08 10.72
C VAL A 324 -9.74 -7.52 11.21
N LEU A 325 -9.26 -8.44 10.36
CA LEU A 325 -8.94 -9.81 10.74
C LEU A 325 -7.88 -9.88 11.85
N SER A 326 -6.82 -9.09 11.74
CA SER A 326 -5.71 -9.03 12.68
C SER A 326 -6.13 -8.38 14.00
N GLY A 327 -6.84 -7.25 13.95
CA GLY A 327 -7.46 -6.61 15.10
C GLY A 327 -8.37 -7.56 15.88
N PHE A 328 -9.22 -8.31 15.17
CA PHE A 328 -10.10 -9.33 15.75
C PHE A 328 -9.33 -10.49 16.38
N LEU A 329 -8.39 -11.10 15.68
CA LEU A 329 -7.66 -12.29 16.15
C LEU A 329 -6.70 -11.99 17.31
N ILE A 330 -6.00 -10.85 17.27
CA ILE A 330 -5.13 -10.41 18.37
C ILE A 330 -5.95 -10.13 19.62
N THR A 331 -7.00 -9.33 19.49
CA THR A 331 -7.85 -8.98 20.63
C THR A 331 -8.55 -10.22 21.18
N SER A 332 -8.94 -11.17 20.34
CA SER A 332 -9.53 -12.44 20.79
C SER A 332 -8.55 -13.24 21.65
N LEU A 333 -7.27 -13.32 21.25
CA LEU A 333 -6.22 -13.96 22.03
C LEU A 333 -6.01 -13.26 23.39
N LEU A 334 -5.87 -11.93 23.39
CA LEU A 334 -5.62 -11.15 24.61
C LEU A 334 -6.79 -11.20 25.60
N VAL A 335 -8.03 -11.08 25.11
CA VAL A 335 -9.26 -11.26 25.91
C VAL A 335 -9.32 -12.66 26.49
N ARG A 336 -9.07 -13.71 25.68
CA ARG A 336 -9.15 -15.10 26.15
C ARG A 336 -8.04 -15.43 27.16
N GLU A 337 -6.81 -14.95 26.94
CA GLU A 337 -5.67 -15.12 27.87
C GLU A 337 -5.94 -14.44 29.22
N TYR A 338 -6.45 -13.21 29.21
CA TYR A 338 -6.80 -12.49 30.44
C TYR A 338 -7.94 -13.13 31.23
N ASN A 339 -9.03 -13.56 30.57
CA ASN A 339 -10.18 -14.14 31.27
C ASN A 339 -9.86 -15.51 31.91
N VAL A 340 -8.98 -16.30 31.29
CA VAL A 340 -8.56 -17.61 31.83
C VAL A 340 -7.47 -17.47 32.91
N THR A 341 -6.51 -16.55 32.74
CA THR A 341 -5.30 -16.50 33.61
C THR A 341 -5.21 -15.31 34.55
N GLY A 342 -6.08 -14.30 34.40
CA GLY A 342 -6.04 -13.04 35.15
C GLY A 342 -4.89 -12.10 34.76
N ARG A 343 -4.11 -12.42 33.72
CA ARG A 343 -2.97 -11.64 33.22
C ARG A 343 -2.78 -11.81 31.71
N ILE A 344 -1.87 -11.03 31.13
CA ILE A 344 -1.40 -11.14 29.75
C ILE A 344 0.12 -11.32 29.82
N ASN A 345 0.66 -12.37 29.20
CA ASN A 345 2.10 -12.61 29.13
C ASN A 345 2.67 -11.97 27.85
N LEU A 346 3.12 -10.72 27.98
CA LEU A 346 3.72 -9.93 26.90
C LEU A 346 4.87 -10.67 26.18
N LYS A 347 5.77 -11.31 26.95
CA LYS A 347 6.91 -12.07 26.40
C LYS A 347 6.43 -13.22 25.51
N ASP A 348 5.52 -14.06 26.00
CA ASP A 348 5.01 -15.18 25.21
C ASP A 348 4.09 -14.71 24.07
N PHE A 349 3.44 -13.55 24.18
CA PHE A 349 2.67 -12.95 23.09
C PHE A 349 3.56 -12.48 21.95
N TRP A 350 4.56 -11.61 22.23
CA TRP A 350 5.46 -11.08 21.21
C TRP A 350 6.34 -12.17 20.59
N ILE A 351 6.84 -13.14 21.38
CA ILE A 351 7.59 -14.29 20.82
C ILE A 351 6.75 -15.10 19.82
N ARG A 352 5.43 -15.20 20.01
CA ARG A 352 4.52 -15.85 19.04
C ARG A 352 4.31 -15.02 17.76
N ARG A 353 4.39 -13.68 17.84
CA ARG A 353 4.31 -12.77 16.69
C ARG A 353 5.61 -12.78 15.89
N PHE A 354 6.74 -12.49 16.55
CA PHE A 354 8.06 -12.53 15.94
C PHE A 354 8.33 -13.85 15.21
N ARG A 355 8.06 -15.03 15.83
CA ARG A 355 8.22 -16.34 15.17
C ARG A 355 7.38 -16.57 13.91
N ARG A 356 6.30 -15.81 13.72
CA ARG A 356 5.40 -15.94 12.56
C ARG A 356 5.78 -14.98 11.43
N ILE A 357 6.19 -13.76 11.77
CA ILE A 357 6.26 -12.65 10.81
C ILE A 357 7.72 -12.37 10.41
N LEU A 358 8.58 -12.10 11.39
CA LEU A 358 9.96 -11.66 11.18
C LEU A 358 10.81 -12.59 10.28
N PRO A 359 10.77 -13.95 10.37
CA PRO A 359 11.64 -14.81 9.58
C PRO A 359 11.40 -14.73 8.07
N ALA A 360 10.14 -14.62 7.64
CA ALA A 360 9.81 -14.50 6.23
C ALA A 360 10.03 -13.06 5.75
N ALA A 361 9.59 -12.06 6.53
CA ALA A 361 9.80 -10.65 6.22
C ALA A 361 11.28 -10.32 5.99
N LEU A 362 12.17 -10.71 6.91
CA LEU A 362 13.61 -10.47 6.76
C LEU A 362 14.25 -11.22 5.59
N ILE A 363 13.76 -12.43 5.24
CA ILE A 363 14.31 -13.16 4.09
C ILE A 363 13.88 -12.50 2.78
N VAL A 364 12.62 -12.08 2.63
CA VAL A 364 12.20 -11.36 1.42
C VAL A 364 12.89 -10.00 1.32
N LEU A 365 12.96 -9.24 2.42
CA LEU A 365 13.72 -7.99 2.51
C LEU A 365 15.17 -8.17 2.05
N CYS A 366 15.95 -9.04 2.70
CA CYS A 366 17.37 -9.20 2.39
C CYS A 366 17.64 -9.79 0.99
N VAL A 367 16.76 -10.67 0.48
CA VAL A 367 16.92 -11.21 -0.89
C VAL A 367 16.56 -10.16 -1.93
N CYS A 368 15.46 -9.43 -1.77
CA CYS A 368 15.07 -8.38 -2.71
C CYS A 368 16.06 -7.20 -2.70
N THR A 369 16.51 -6.70 -1.55
CA THR A 369 17.53 -5.63 -1.49
C THR A 369 18.84 -6.08 -2.15
N ALA A 370 19.27 -7.33 -1.95
CA ALA A 370 20.48 -7.85 -2.61
C ALA A 370 20.33 -8.05 -4.12
N LEU A 371 19.12 -8.34 -4.61
CA LEU A 371 18.81 -8.39 -6.05
C LEU A 371 18.79 -6.98 -6.66
N VAL A 372 18.10 -6.04 -6.03
CA VAL A 372 18.06 -4.61 -6.41
C VAL A 372 19.46 -4.03 -6.49
N ALA A 373 20.27 -4.23 -5.46
CA ALA A 373 21.66 -3.74 -5.41
C ALA A 373 22.59 -4.39 -6.45
N ALA A 374 22.20 -5.54 -7.01
CA ALA A 374 22.91 -6.22 -8.10
C ALA A 374 22.38 -5.84 -9.50
N ILE A 375 21.21 -5.20 -9.59
CA ILE A 375 20.64 -4.64 -10.82
C ILE A 375 21.12 -3.18 -11.00
N GLY A 376 21.07 -2.38 -9.93
CA GLY A 376 21.40 -0.96 -9.97
C GLY A 376 20.32 -0.11 -10.65
N GLY A 377 20.72 1.05 -11.16
CA GLY A 377 19.80 2.04 -11.74
C GLY A 377 18.81 2.61 -10.71
N ASP A 378 17.73 3.22 -11.19
CA ASP A 378 16.74 3.90 -10.34
C ASP A 378 15.96 2.95 -9.42
N LEU A 379 15.91 1.65 -9.76
CA LEU A 379 15.40 0.58 -8.88
C LEU A 379 16.11 0.54 -7.52
N ALA A 380 17.34 1.06 -7.42
CA ALA A 380 18.14 1.12 -6.19
C ALA A 380 18.08 2.48 -5.45
N VAL A 381 17.26 3.42 -5.91
CA VAL A 381 17.11 4.76 -5.29
C VAL A 381 16.29 4.66 -4.00
N GLY A 382 16.73 5.37 -2.95
CA GLY A 382 16.11 5.33 -1.62
C GLY A 382 16.09 3.94 -0.98
N ILE A 383 16.87 2.97 -1.48
CA ILE A 383 16.81 1.57 -1.03
C ILE A 383 17.27 1.41 0.43
N ARG A 384 18.11 2.34 0.91
CA ARG A 384 18.55 2.45 2.32
C ARG A 384 17.39 2.84 3.23
N GLU A 385 16.63 3.85 2.85
CA GLU A 385 15.43 4.35 3.55
C GLU A 385 14.35 3.27 3.59
N GLN A 386 14.00 2.70 2.43
CA GLN A 386 13.04 1.60 2.31
C GLN A 386 13.48 0.38 3.16
N PHE A 387 14.76 0.01 3.14
CA PHE A 387 15.29 -1.11 3.91
C PHE A 387 15.21 -0.86 5.42
N LEU A 388 15.65 0.32 5.90
CA LEU A 388 15.65 0.66 7.32
C LEU A 388 14.22 0.85 7.85
N GLY A 389 13.36 1.54 7.09
CA GLY A 389 11.94 1.70 7.40
C GLY A 389 11.22 0.35 7.52
N THR A 390 11.48 -0.56 6.59
CA THR A 390 10.95 -1.93 6.64
C THR A 390 11.53 -2.75 7.80
N LEU A 391 12.85 -2.70 8.02
CA LEU A 391 13.54 -3.45 9.08
C LEU A 391 13.03 -3.11 10.49
N PHE A 392 12.71 -1.84 10.73
CA PHE A 392 12.21 -1.36 12.01
C PHE A 392 10.68 -1.27 12.12
N PHE A 393 9.94 -1.72 11.09
CA PHE A 393 8.47 -1.63 11.02
C PHE A 393 7.93 -0.20 11.20
N VAL A 394 8.59 0.76 10.54
CA VAL A 394 8.18 2.17 10.41
C VAL A 394 8.04 2.63 8.95
N ASN A 395 8.08 1.70 7.99
CA ASN A 395 8.06 1.97 6.55
C ASN A 395 6.93 2.91 6.09
N ASN A 396 5.79 2.88 6.77
CA ASN A 396 4.67 3.79 6.50
C ASN A 396 5.03 5.25 6.83
N TRP A 397 5.74 5.50 7.94
CA TRP A 397 6.25 6.82 8.31
C TRP A 397 7.49 7.23 7.52
N THR A 398 8.31 6.27 7.08
CA THR A 398 9.43 6.54 6.17
C THR A 398 8.95 7.14 4.86
N GLN A 399 8.00 6.49 4.17
CA GLN A 399 7.47 6.97 2.89
C GLN A 399 6.75 8.33 3.03
N ILE A 400 6.00 8.55 4.11
CA ILE A 400 5.43 9.88 4.44
C ILE A 400 6.53 10.94 4.58
N ALA A 401 7.67 10.61 5.19
CA ALA A 401 8.77 11.55 5.43
C ALA A 401 9.68 11.76 4.20
N THR A 402 9.59 10.90 3.18
CA THR A 402 10.30 11.03 1.89
C THR A 402 9.36 11.45 0.75
N SER A 403 8.17 11.98 1.06
CA SER A 403 7.16 12.44 0.09
C SER A 403 6.86 11.43 -1.04
N GLN A 404 6.84 10.14 -0.72
CA GLN A 404 6.71 9.05 -1.68
C GLN A 404 5.23 8.73 -1.96
N THR A 405 4.78 8.87 -3.22
CA THR A 405 3.37 8.78 -3.63
C THR A 405 2.96 7.33 -3.83
N TYR A 406 2.08 6.80 -2.97
CA TYR A 406 1.72 5.37 -3.01
C TYR A 406 0.96 4.94 -4.27
N PHE A 407 0.21 5.85 -4.88
CA PHE A 407 -0.63 5.56 -6.04
C PHE A 407 -0.03 6.04 -7.38
N ALA A 408 1.18 6.63 -7.39
CA ALA A 408 1.83 7.06 -8.62
C ALA A 408 2.32 5.85 -9.45
N PRO A 409 2.00 5.77 -10.76
CA PRO A 409 2.43 4.64 -11.59
C PRO A 409 3.95 4.50 -11.75
N ASN A 410 4.70 5.60 -11.61
CA ASN A 410 6.10 5.71 -12.05
C ASN A 410 7.13 5.75 -10.89
N GLU A 411 6.71 5.68 -9.62
CA GLU A 411 7.64 5.62 -8.48
C GLU A 411 8.10 4.18 -8.17
N VAL A 412 9.40 3.90 -8.37
CA VAL A 412 9.97 2.54 -8.29
C VAL A 412 10.26 2.10 -6.84
N GLN A 413 9.21 2.00 -6.02
CA GLN A 413 9.31 1.67 -4.58
C GLN A 413 9.21 0.15 -4.31
N VAL A 414 10.33 -0.57 -4.36
CA VAL A 414 10.41 -2.04 -4.19
C VAL A 414 9.73 -2.58 -2.92
N PHE A 415 9.70 -1.81 -1.83
CA PHE A 415 9.14 -2.24 -0.54
C PHE A 415 7.88 -1.48 -0.07
N ALA A 416 7.22 -0.70 -0.93
CA ALA A 416 6.11 0.18 -0.53
C ALA A 416 5.06 -0.53 0.35
N HIS A 417 4.58 -1.69 -0.10
CA HIS A 417 3.60 -2.55 0.56
C HIS A 417 3.92 -2.95 2.01
N TYR A 418 5.18 -2.87 2.46
CA TYR A 418 5.51 -3.08 3.88
C TYR A 418 4.92 -2.00 4.81
N TRP A 419 4.37 -0.90 4.28
CA TRP A 419 3.61 0.09 5.05
C TRP A 419 2.52 -0.55 5.92
N SER A 420 1.75 -1.50 5.37
CA SER A 420 0.63 -2.11 6.10
C SER A 420 1.10 -3.06 7.19
N LEU A 421 2.22 -3.75 6.95
CA LEU A 421 2.84 -4.64 7.93
C LEU A 421 3.49 -3.85 9.07
N ALA A 422 4.01 -2.66 8.79
CA ALA A 422 4.46 -1.71 9.80
C ALA A 422 3.30 -1.28 10.71
N VAL A 423 2.16 -0.88 10.14
CA VAL A 423 0.93 -0.55 10.89
C VAL A 423 0.41 -1.75 11.71
N GLU A 424 0.43 -2.97 11.19
CA GLU A 424 0.08 -4.18 11.95
C GLU A 424 1.02 -4.44 13.14
N GLU A 425 2.34 -4.40 12.96
CA GLU A 425 3.31 -4.67 14.05
C GLU A 425 3.31 -3.54 15.10
N GLN A 426 3.11 -2.28 14.71
CA GLN A 426 2.88 -1.17 15.65
C GLN A 426 1.63 -1.44 16.52
N PHE A 427 0.54 -1.92 15.93
CA PHE A 427 -0.62 -2.36 16.70
C PHE A 427 -0.33 -3.60 17.57
N TYR A 428 0.47 -4.58 17.10
CA TYR A 428 0.86 -5.74 17.91
C TYR A 428 1.76 -5.38 19.10
N LEU A 429 2.55 -4.30 19.00
CA LEU A 429 3.34 -3.76 20.10
C LEU A 429 2.44 -3.07 21.13
N LEU A 430 1.54 -2.17 20.69
CA LEU A 430 0.74 -1.29 21.55
C LEU A 430 -0.53 -1.94 22.12
N SER A 431 -1.26 -2.71 21.33
CA SER A 431 -2.54 -3.35 21.71
C SER A 431 -2.49 -4.12 23.04
N PRO A 432 -1.49 -5.00 23.32
CA PRO A 432 -1.44 -5.71 24.60
C PRO A 432 -1.13 -4.80 25.79
N LEU A 433 -0.42 -3.68 25.59
CA LEU A 433 -0.12 -2.70 26.64
C LEU A 433 -1.38 -1.90 27.00
N LEU A 434 -2.10 -1.40 25.98
CA LEU A 434 -3.41 -0.76 26.12
C LEU A 434 -4.39 -1.68 26.86
N MET A 435 -4.46 -2.95 26.46
CA MET A 435 -5.32 -3.96 27.08
C MET A 435 -5.03 -4.15 28.57
N ILE A 436 -3.75 -4.21 28.97
CA ILE A 436 -3.33 -4.33 30.37
C ILE A 436 -3.76 -3.10 31.19
N GLY A 437 -3.60 -1.89 30.66
CA GLY A 437 -4.04 -0.66 31.32
C GLY A 437 -5.55 -0.64 31.54
N VAL A 438 -6.32 -0.82 30.47
CA VAL A 438 -7.79 -0.82 30.49
C VAL A 438 -8.36 -1.90 31.42
N PHE A 439 -7.81 -3.13 31.39
CA PHE A 439 -8.28 -4.21 32.27
C PHE A 439 -7.91 -4.02 33.75
N ARG A 440 -6.82 -3.29 34.07
CA ARG A 440 -6.51 -2.91 35.46
C ARG A 440 -7.49 -1.87 36.00
N ILE A 441 -7.86 -0.88 35.18
CA ILE A 441 -8.84 0.14 35.55
C ILE A 441 -10.25 -0.46 35.67
N SER A 442 -10.69 -1.25 34.68
CA SER A 442 -12.08 -1.72 34.59
C SER A 442 -12.39 -3.04 35.30
N ARG A 443 -11.77 -3.29 36.47
CA ARG A 443 -11.98 -4.51 37.27
C ARG A 443 -13.46 -4.85 37.56
N ALA A 444 -14.31 -3.83 37.67
CA ALA A 444 -15.75 -3.98 37.93
C ALA A 444 -16.63 -4.12 36.67
N LYS A 445 -16.15 -3.78 35.46
CA LYS A 445 -16.95 -3.75 34.22
C LYS A 445 -16.12 -4.23 33.01
N PRO A 446 -15.58 -5.47 33.01
CA PRO A 446 -14.46 -5.90 32.15
C PRO A 446 -14.68 -5.87 30.63
N LYS A 447 -15.91 -5.66 30.13
CA LYS A 447 -16.17 -5.38 28.70
C LYS A 447 -16.43 -3.90 28.37
N ARG A 448 -16.94 -3.07 29.30
CA ARG A 448 -17.47 -1.73 28.95
C ARG A 448 -16.38 -0.70 28.64
N LEU A 449 -15.34 -0.60 29.48
CA LEU A 449 -14.25 0.35 29.22
C LEU A 449 -13.41 -0.01 27.98
N PRO A 450 -13.05 -1.28 27.71
CA PRO A 450 -12.39 -1.64 26.46
C PRO A 450 -13.20 -1.27 25.22
N ILE A 451 -14.50 -1.60 25.19
CA ILE A 451 -15.37 -1.22 24.07
C ILE A 451 -15.41 0.32 23.90
N ALA A 452 -15.57 1.07 24.99
CA ALA A 452 -15.62 2.54 24.91
C ALA A 452 -14.30 3.16 24.42
N VAL A 453 -13.15 2.70 24.93
CA VAL A 453 -11.82 3.21 24.55
C VAL A 453 -11.50 2.84 23.09
N THR A 454 -11.70 1.58 22.69
CA THR A 454 -11.44 1.16 21.31
C THR A 454 -12.41 1.81 20.32
N LEU A 455 -13.67 2.08 20.71
CA LEU A 455 -14.62 2.82 19.86
C LEU A 455 -14.23 4.29 19.72
N LEU A 456 -13.82 4.95 20.81
CA LEU A 456 -13.34 6.33 20.76
C LEU A 456 -12.10 6.45 19.87
N LEU A 457 -11.14 5.52 19.98
CA LEU A 457 -9.96 5.50 19.11
C LEU A 457 -10.31 5.20 17.65
N ALA A 458 -11.25 4.30 17.37
CA ALA A 458 -11.69 4.01 16.01
C ALA A 458 -12.36 5.22 15.34
N ILE A 459 -13.22 5.93 16.08
CA ILE A 459 -13.87 7.15 15.62
C ILE A 459 -12.83 8.28 15.45
N ALA A 460 -11.91 8.46 16.40
CA ALA A 460 -10.87 9.48 16.29
C ALA A 460 -9.94 9.25 15.09
N SER A 461 -9.58 7.99 14.82
CA SER A 461 -8.77 7.61 13.66
C SER A 461 -9.50 7.88 12.33
N ALA A 462 -10.75 7.43 12.22
CA ALA A 462 -11.58 7.68 11.04
C ALA A 462 -11.86 9.19 10.79
N LEU A 463 -12.10 9.97 11.85
CA LEU A 463 -12.26 11.42 11.74
C LEU A 463 -10.96 12.11 11.37
N ALA A 464 -9.81 11.65 11.89
CA ALA A 464 -8.50 12.19 11.49
C ALA A 464 -8.26 11.96 9.98
N MET A 465 -8.56 10.78 9.45
CA MET A 465 -8.51 10.55 8.00
C MET A 465 -9.45 11.48 7.23
N ALA A 466 -10.71 11.59 7.64
CA ALA A 466 -11.71 12.38 6.93
C ALA A 466 -11.47 13.90 6.97
N PHE A 467 -10.81 14.42 8.01
CA PHE A 467 -10.48 15.84 8.17
C PHE A 467 -9.08 16.23 7.67
N LEU A 468 -8.13 15.30 7.61
CA LEU A 468 -6.79 15.54 7.04
C LEU A 468 -6.72 15.18 5.54
N PHE A 469 -7.81 14.68 4.94
CA PHE A 469 -7.90 14.44 3.51
C PHE A 469 -8.39 15.69 2.76
N THR A 470 -7.49 16.28 2.00
CA THR A 470 -7.76 17.29 0.96
C THR A 470 -8.09 16.57 -0.35
N PRO A 471 -9.25 16.83 -0.99
CA PRO A 471 -9.50 16.38 -2.36
C PRO A 471 -8.50 17.05 -3.32
N GLY A 472 -7.98 16.30 -4.30
CA GLY A 472 -7.01 16.80 -5.29
C GLY A 472 -5.53 16.68 -4.88
N GLU A 473 -5.22 16.53 -3.59
CA GLU A 473 -3.86 16.26 -3.09
C GLU A 473 -3.57 14.76 -2.97
N ASP A 474 -2.28 14.39 -2.87
CA ASP A 474 -1.87 13.01 -2.59
C ASP A 474 -2.47 12.49 -1.26
N PRO A 475 -3.21 11.37 -1.28
CA PRO A 475 -3.76 10.78 -0.07
C PRO A 475 -2.73 10.00 0.78
N THR A 476 -1.47 9.85 0.37
CA THR A 476 -0.52 8.93 1.04
C THR A 476 -0.32 9.27 2.51
N ARG A 477 -0.28 10.55 2.90
CA ARG A 477 -0.22 10.94 4.33
C ARG A 477 -1.39 10.37 5.15
N VAL A 478 -2.62 10.44 4.65
CA VAL A 478 -3.80 9.91 5.37
C VAL A 478 -3.95 8.39 5.21
N TYR A 479 -3.49 7.82 4.09
CA TYR A 479 -3.56 6.39 3.82
C TYR A 479 -2.50 5.58 4.59
N TYR A 480 -1.28 6.10 4.74
CA TYR A 480 -0.20 5.45 5.49
C TYR A 480 -0.18 5.76 6.98
N GLY A 481 -0.81 6.86 7.41
CA GLY A 481 -0.79 7.28 8.81
C GLY A 481 -1.36 6.21 9.76
N THR A 482 -0.56 5.77 10.74
CA THR A 482 -1.07 4.86 11.79
C THR A 482 -2.15 5.52 12.64
N ASP A 483 -2.12 6.85 12.74
CA ASP A 483 -3.14 7.67 13.38
C ASP A 483 -4.45 7.70 12.60
N THR A 484 -4.38 7.91 11.28
CA THR A 484 -5.53 8.03 10.38
C THR A 484 -6.14 6.68 9.98
N HIS A 485 -5.35 5.60 9.85
CA HIS A 485 -5.81 4.32 9.29
C HIS A 485 -5.99 3.17 10.32
N ALA A 486 -5.75 3.41 11.62
CA ALA A 486 -5.93 2.36 12.65
C ALA A 486 -7.39 1.89 12.86
N PHE A 487 -8.40 2.59 12.33
CA PHE A 487 -9.81 2.23 12.54
C PHE A 487 -10.14 0.78 12.16
N GLY A 488 -9.55 0.19 11.12
CA GLY A 488 -9.81 -1.21 10.73
C GLY A 488 -9.38 -2.21 11.81
N LEU A 489 -8.17 -2.06 12.34
CA LEU A 489 -7.64 -2.84 13.47
C LEU A 489 -8.51 -2.67 14.72
N LEU A 490 -8.99 -1.46 14.98
CA LEU A 490 -9.83 -1.12 16.13
C LEU A 490 -11.26 -1.65 15.99
N ILE A 491 -11.84 -1.64 14.79
CA ILE A 491 -13.14 -2.25 14.47
C ILE A 491 -13.09 -3.79 14.63
N GLY A 492 -11.99 -4.42 14.19
CA GLY A 492 -11.72 -5.82 14.49
C GLY A 492 -11.65 -6.10 16.01
N ALA A 493 -10.97 -5.24 16.76
CA ALA A 493 -10.87 -5.35 18.21
C ALA A 493 -12.25 -5.18 18.92
N LEU A 494 -13.09 -4.25 18.45
CA LEU A 494 -14.48 -4.10 18.92
C LEU A 494 -15.29 -5.38 18.72
N LEU A 495 -15.23 -5.97 17.53
CA LEU A 495 -15.91 -7.23 17.22
C LEU A 495 -15.46 -8.36 18.16
N SER A 496 -14.17 -8.42 18.51
CA SER A 496 -13.66 -9.37 19.49
C SER A 496 -14.26 -9.19 20.88
N PHE A 497 -14.38 -7.94 21.38
CA PHE A 497 -15.03 -7.73 22.68
C PHE A 497 -16.50 -8.17 22.70
N VAL A 498 -17.21 -8.11 21.56
CA VAL A 498 -18.57 -8.61 21.43
C VAL A 498 -18.59 -10.15 21.37
N LEU A 499 -17.85 -10.76 20.45
CA LEU A 499 -17.94 -12.19 20.13
C LEU A 499 -17.14 -13.12 21.04
N THR A 500 -16.01 -12.67 21.60
CA THR A 500 -15.12 -13.52 22.40
C THR A 500 -15.72 -13.80 23.78
N THR A 501 -15.71 -15.07 24.17
CA THR A 501 -16.18 -15.55 25.46
C THR A 501 -15.36 -14.99 26.62
N THR A 502 -16.05 -14.61 27.69
CA THR A 502 -15.44 -14.16 28.96
C THR A 502 -15.64 -15.16 30.10
N THR A 503 -15.90 -16.43 29.77
CA THR A 503 -15.80 -17.50 30.77
C THR A 503 -14.33 -17.73 31.15
N LYS A 504 -14.11 -18.08 32.42
CA LYS A 504 -12.79 -18.41 32.97
C LYS A 504 -12.35 -19.84 32.62
N ASP A 505 -13.28 -20.71 32.23
CA ASP A 505 -12.93 -22.06 31.78
C ASP A 505 -12.06 -21.99 30.51
N ALA A 506 -10.91 -22.68 30.54
CA ALA A 506 -9.98 -22.80 29.42
C ALA A 506 -10.45 -23.80 28.34
N GLY A 507 -11.39 -24.69 28.65
CA GLY A 507 -11.95 -25.67 27.71
C GLY A 507 -13.03 -25.10 26.78
N ALA A 508 -13.78 -24.09 27.23
CA ALA A 508 -14.90 -23.52 26.51
C ALA A 508 -14.52 -22.95 25.13
N ASP A 509 -15.47 -23.06 24.21
CA ASP A 509 -15.39 -22.45 22.87
C ASP A 509 -15.20 -20.92 22.98
N SER A 510 -14.14 -20.40 22.35
CA SER A 510 -13.83 -18.98 22.32
C SER A 510 -14.94 -18.12 21.70
N TRP A 511 -15.72 -18.71 20.79
CA TRP A 511 -16.79 -18.06 20.04
C TRP A 511 -18.10 -18.87 20.14
N ALA A 512 -18.36 -19.44 21.32
CA ALA A 512 -19.49 -20.31 21.65
C ALA A 512 -20.80 -19.90 20.94
N SER A 513 -21.38 -20.84 20.19
CA SER A 513 -22.54 -20.59 19.32
C SER A 513 -23.74 -20.03 20.08
N SER A 514 -24.54 -19.21 19.40
CA SER A 514 -25.77 -18.62 19.94
C SER A 514 -26.91 -18.77 18.94
N SER A 515 -28.15 -18.63 19.42
CA SER A 515 -29.38 -18.71 18.62
C SER A 515 -29.49 -17.73 17.45
N LYS A 516 -28.54 -16.79 17.31
CA LYS A 516 -28.47 -15.81 16.21
C LYS A 516 -27.60 -16.24 15.03
N GLY A 517 -27.18 -17.50 14.94
CA GLY A 517 -26.31 -18.02 13.88
C GLY A 517 -26.82 -17.69 12.45
N ALA A 518 -28.10 -17.91 12.17
CA ALA A 518 -28.69 -17.60 10.85
C ALA A 518 -28.56 -16.11 10.48
N ILE A 519 -28.84 -15.20 11.42
CA ILE A 519 -28.72 -13.75 11.21
C ILE A 519 -27.27 -13.38 10.89
N ALA A 520 -26.29 -13.94 11.62
CA ALA A 520 -24.88 -13.71 11.35
C ALA A 520 -24.47 -14.21 9.95
N GLY A 521 -24.96 -15.37 9.53
CA GLY A 521 -24.73 -15.91 8.19
C GLY A 521 -25.30 -15.01 7.09
N THR A 522 -26.53 -14.52 7.23
CA THR A 522 -27.14 -13.58 6.27
C THR A 522 -26.40 -12.24 6.23
N VAL A 523 -26.16 -11.62 7.38
CA VAL A 523 -25.47 -10.32 7.47
C VAL A 523 -24.05 -10.41 6.91
N GLY A 524 -23.29 -11.47 7.25
CA GLY A 524 -21.97 -11.68 6.67
C GLY A 524 -22.01 -11.90 5.15
N THR A 525 -23.00 -12.64 4.64
CA THR A 525 -23.15 -12.88 3.19
C THR A 525 -23.48 -11.59 2.43
N LEU A 526 -24.42 -10.77 2.95
CA LEU A 526 -24.72 -9.45 2.39
C LEU A 526 -23.50 -8.53 2.44
N ALA A 527 -22.74 -8.56 3.54
CA ALA A 527 -21.52 -7.78 3.67
C ALA A 527 -20.43 -8.22 2.67
N CYS A 528 -20.34 -9.52 2.36
CA CYS A 528 -19.45 -10.02 1.31
C CYS A 528 -19.86 -9.53 -0.09
N VAL A 529 -21.16 -9.45 -0.39
CA VAL A 529 -21.65 -8.89 -1.67
C VAL A 529 -21.33 -7.40 -1.77
N ALA A 530 -21.55 -6.63 -0.69
CA ALA A 530 -21.20 -5.22 -0.64
C ALA A 530 -19.69 -4.97 -0.73
N TYR A 531 -18.87 -5.80 -0.07
CA TYR A 531 -17.41 -5.74 -0.17
C TYR A 531 -16.92 -6.03 -1.60
N LEU A 532 -17.45 -7.08 -2.25
CA LEU A 532 -17.13 -7.38 -3.65
C LEU A 532 -17.56 -6.25 -4.61
N ALA A 533 -18.62 -5.51 -4.30
CA ALA A 533 -19.02 -4.32 -5.05
C ALA A 533 -18.04 -3.15 -4.83
N GLN A 534 -17.53 -2.93 -3.62
CA GLN A 534 -16.46 -1.93 -3.38
C GLN A 534 -15.20 -2.25 -4.19
N LEU A 535 -14.80 -3.52 -4.30
CA LEU A 535 -13.61 -3.93 -5.08
C LEU A 535 -13.70 -3.50 -6.57
N VAL A 536 -14.90 -3.33 -7.12
CA VAL A 536 -15.14 -2.98 -8.54
C VAL A 536 -15.43 -1.49 -8.74
N TRP A 537 -15.92 -0.76 -7.71
CA TRP A 537 -16.43 0.61 -7.87
C TRP A 537 -15.78 1.68 -7.00
N MET A 538 -14.84 1.31 -6.12
CA MET A 538 -14.22 2.24 -5.16
C MET A 538 -12.70 2.32 -5.38
N GLY A 539 -12.29 3.08 -6.40
CA GLY A 539 -10.87 3.38 -6.65
C GLY A 539 -10.27 4.30 -5.58
N ALA A 540 -8.96 4.56 -5.71
CA ALA A 540 -8.19 5.40 -4.79
C ALA A 540 -8.37 6.90 -5.04
N ASP A 541 -8.82 7.26 -6.25
CA ASP A 541 -9.20 8.60 -6.77
C ASP A 541 -10.29 9.31 -5.94
N ARG A 542 -11.11 8.56 -5.22
CA ARG A 542 -12.42 9.07 -4.76
C ARG A 542 -12.36 9.65 -3.35
N GLU A 543 -12.81 10.90 -3.20
CA GLU A 543 -13.07 11.53 -1.89
C GLU A 543 -13.83 10.59 -0.93
N PHE A 544 -14.82 9.87 -1.44
CA PHE A 544 -15.60 8.90 -0.66
C PHE A 544 -14.73 7.84 0.03
N THR A 545 -13.63 7.38 -0.59
CA THR A 545 -12.72 6.37 -0.05
C THR A 545 -12.20 6.79 1.33
N TYR A 546 -11.67 8.02 1.45
CA TYR A 546 -11.07 8.53 2.68
C TYR A 546 -12.09 9.14 3.64
N ARG A 547 -13.17 9.75 3.13
CA ARG A 547 -14.25 10.34 3.97
C ARG A 547 -15.29 9.33 4.48
N GLY A 548 -15.13 8.03 4.19
CA GLY A 548 -15.91 6.98 4.86
C GLY A 548 -15.88 5.58 4.21
N GLY A 549 -15.41 5.44 2.98
CA GLY A 549 -15.39 4.20 2.21
C GLY A 549 -14.55 3.10 2.87
N LEU A 550 -13.35 3.42 3.34
CA LEU A 550 -12.48 2.50 4.09
C LEU A 550 -13.09 2.09 5.45
N VAL A 551 -13.81 3.01 6.11
CA VAL A 551 -14.55 2.72 7.35
C VAL A 551 -15.70 1.76 7.07
N LEU A 552 -16.43 1.94 5.97
CA LEU A 552 -17.45 1.01 5.49
C LEU A 552 -16.83 -0.36 5.17
N THR A 553 -15.72 -0.42 4.44
CA THR A 553 -14.96 -1.65 4.17
C THR A 553 -14.61 -2.38 5.47
N SER A 554 -14.12 -1.65 6.47
CA SER A 554 -13.78 -2.20 7.79
C SER A 554 -15.01 -2.76 8.53
N VAL A 555 -16.16 -2.09 8.45
CA VAL A 555 -17.44 -2.58 9.03
C VAL A 555 -17.96 -3.82 8.29
N LEU A 556 -17.84 -3.85 6.96
CA LEU A 556 -18.22 -5.00 6.13
C LEU A 556 -17.31 -6.22 6.44
N GLY A 557 -16.01 -6.01 6.59
CA GLY A 557 -15.07 -7.04 7.06
C GLY A 557 -15.44 -7.60 8.43
N ALA A 558 -15.85 -6.74 9.38
CA ALA A 558 -16.32 -7.19 10.69
C ALA A 558 -17.62 -8.03 10.60
N ALA A 559 -18.55 -7.65 9.73
CA ALA A 559 -19.77 -8.43 9.45
C ALA A 559 -19.46 -9.78 8.79
N MET A 560 -18.53 -9.84 7.82
CA MET A 560 -18.07 -11.08 7.20
C MET A 560 -17.40 -12.01 8.21
N ILE A 561 -16.51 -11.48 9.07
CA ILE A 561 -15.90 -12.23 10.18
C ILE A 561 -16.98 -12.77 11.13
N TRP A 562 -18.01 -11.99 11.46
CA TRP A 562 -19.11 -12.46 12.32
C TRP A 562 -19.85 -13.65 11.71
N GLY A 563 -20.21 -13.60 10.43
CA GLY A 563 -20.84 -14.74 9.73
C GLY A 563 -19.94 -15.97 9.68
N VAL A 564 -18.67 -15.80 9.32
CA VAL A 564 -17.66 -16.87 9.25
C VAL A 564 -17.40 -17.52 10.61
N VAL A 565 -17.25 -16.75 11.68
CA VAL A 565 -17.00 -17.24 13.05
C VAL A 565 -18.22 -17.98 13.63
N ARG A 566 -19.42 -17.65 13.16
CA ARG A 566 -20.65 -18.37 13.51
C ARG A 566 -20.89 -19.63 12.67
N GLU A 567 -20.06 -19.88 11.67
CA GLU A 567 -20.10 -21.05 10.77
C GLU A 567 -21.52 -21.31 10.22
N ALA A 568 -22.20 -20.22 9.86
CA ALA A 568 -23.55 -20.20 9.30
C ALA A 568 -23.58 -19.54 7.92
N GLY A 569 -24.59 -19.87 7.11
CA GLY A 569 -24.84 -19.25 5.79
C GLY A 569 -23.80 -19.59 4.70
N PRO A 570 -24.01 -19.06 3.47
CA PRO A 570 -23.19 -19.36 2.29
C PRO A 570 -21.67 -19.16 2.46
N LEU A 571 -21.24 -18.11 3.20
CA LEU A 571 -19.81 -17.84 3.43
C LEU A 571 -19.06 -19.03 4.06
N THR A 572 -19.76 -19.81 4.87
CA THR A 572 -19.18 -21.00 5.52
C THR A 572 -18.80 -22.06 4.49
N TRP A 573 -19.55 -22.21 3.41
CA TRP A 573 -19.19 -23.12 2.33
C TRP A 573 -18.06 -22.55 1.47
N LEU A 574 -18.19 -21.30 1.03
CA LEU A 574 -17.22 -20.61 0.16
C LEU A 574 -15.79 -20.60 0.76
N PHE A 575 -15.66 -20.12 2.00
CA PHE A 575 -14.35 -19.94 2.63
C PHE A 575 -13.79 -21.22 3.29
N ARG A 576 -14.56 -22.32 3.38
CA ARG A 576 -14.03 -23.63 3.83
C ARG A 576 -13.48 -24.50 2.69
N THR A 577 -13.61 -24.07 1.43
CA THR A 577 -13.02 -24.74 0.26
C THR A 577 -11.50 -24.93 0.40
N ARG A 578 -10.96 -26.00 -0.21
CA ARG A 578 -9.52 -26.29 -0.17
C ARG A 578 -8.69 -25.16 -0.79
N ALA A 579 -9.17 -24.54 -1.87
CA ALA A 579 -8.51 -23.44 -2.56
C ALA A 579 -8.39 -22.17 -1.68
N MET A 580 -9.52 -21.63 -1.18
CA MET A 580 -9.50 -20.41 -0.37
C MET A 580 -8.66 -20.57 0.91
N ARG A 581 -8.74 -21.74 1.55
CA ARG A 581 -7.90 -22.05 2.72
C ARG A 581 -6.42 -22.19 2.39
N TRP A 582 -6.07 -22.84 1.27
CA TRP A 582 -4.69 -22.98 0.81
C TRP A 582 -4.06 -21.62 0.55
N LEU A 583 -4.79 -20.72 -0.12
CA LEU A 583 -4.40 -19.34 -0.40
C LEU A 583 -4.26 -18.52 0.88
N GLY A 584 -5.26 -18.55 1.76
CA GLY A 584 -5.27 -17.83 3.03
C GLY A 584 -4.18 -18.22 4.03
N GLN A 585 -3.72 -19.48 3.96
CA GLN A 585 -2.58 -19.96 4.73
C GLN A 585 -1.24 -19.44 4.21
N ARG A 586 -1.14 -19.16 2.89
CA ARG A 586 0.02 -18.56 2.22
C ARG A 586 -0.02 -17.04 2.15
N SER A 587 -1.15 -16.43 2.52
CA SER A 587 -1.46 -15.01 2.27
C SER A 587 -0.35 -14.07 2.72
N PHE A 588 0.34 -14.39 3.81
CA PHE A 588 1.47 -13.60 4.31
C PHE A 588 2.71 -13.76 3.40
N SER A 589 3.18 -14.98 3.17
CA SER A 589 4.33 -15.23 2.27
C SER A 589 4.07 -14.73 0.83
N LEU A 590 2.84 -14.77 0.33
CA LEU A 590 2.46 -14.21 -0.97
C LEU A 590 2.46 -12.68 -0.96
N TYR A 591 1.92 -12.04 0.08
CA TYR A 591 1.95 -10.59 0.25
C TYR A 591 3.40 -10.06 0.27
N LEU A 592 4.33 -10.73 0.95
CA LEU A 592 5.73 -10.30 0.96
C LEU A 592 6.35 -10.28 -0.46
N TRP A 593 6.13 -11.33 -1.26
CA TRP A 593 6.80 -11.51 -2.56
C TRP A 593 6.16 -10.79 -3.74
N HIS A 594 4.85 -10.55 -3.74
CA HIS A 594 4.17 -10.14 -4.99
C HIS A 594 4.67 -8.80 -5.54
N TRP A 595 4.73 -7.75 -4.72
CA TRP A 595 5.11 -6.40 -5.14
C TRP A 595 6.59 -6.28 -5.58
N PRO A 596 7.60 -6.77 -4.81
CA PRO A 596 8.99 -6.70 -5.26
C PRO A 596 9.24 -7.44 -6.57
N ILE A 597 8.48 -8.51 -6.86
CA ILE A 597 8.60 -9.26 -8.11
C ILE A 597 8.01 -8.49 -9.29
N ILE A 598 6.95 -7.68 -9.11
CA ILE A 598 6.47 -6.76 -10.15
C ILE A 598 7.52 -5.67 -10.42
N MET A 599 7.97 -4.97 -9.37
CA MET A 599 8.94 -3.87 -9.47
C MET A 599 10.24 -4.30 -10.14
N ILE A 600 10.82 -5.43 -9.71
CA ILE A 600 12.04 -6.00 -10.31
C ILE A 600 11.82 -6.43 -11.77
N LEU A 601 10.61 -6.85 -12.16
CA LEU A 601 10.34 -7.28 -13.53
C LEU A 601 10.07 -6.12 -14.49
N LEU A 602 9.44 -5.03 -14.03
CA LEU A 602 9.32 -3.78 -14.80
C LEU A 602 10.71 -3.18 -15.07
N ALA A 603 11.51 -2.99 -14.01
CA ALA A 603 12.83 -2.35 -14.09
C ALA A 603 13.92 -3.14 -14.85
N VAL A 604 13.61 -4.32 -15.41
CA VAL A 604 14.55 -5.12 -16.23
C VAL A 604 13.97 -5.58 -17.56
N SER A 605 12.77 -5.13 -17.94
CA SER A 605 12.10 -5.60 -19.15
C SER A 605 11.04 -4.63 -19.67
N ASP A 606 11.34 -4.02 -20.82
CA ASP A 606 10.48 -3.25 -21.75
C ASP A 606 9.31 -4.07 -22.37
N ALA A 607 8.69 -4.96 -21.58
CA ALA A 607 7.51 -5.74 -21.95
C ALA A 607 6.27 -5.15 -21.28
N PRO A 608 5.09 -5.14 -21.94
CA PRO A 608 3.90 -4.47 -21.42
C PRO A 608 3.46 -5.09 -20.07
N ALA A 609 3.00 -4.24 -19.15
CA ALA A 609 2.76 -4.59 -17.75
C ALA A 609 1.90 -5.85 -17.56
N TRP A 610 0.85 -6.06 -18.37
CA TRP A 610 0.01 -7.27 -18.32
C TRP A 610 0.79 -8.57 -18.60
N ALA A 611 1.78 -8.53 -19.50
CA ALA A 611 2.60 -9.68 -19.85
C ALA A 611 3.64 -9.98 -18.75
N LEU A 612 4.19 -8.94 -18.13
CA LEU A 612 4.99 -9.08 -16.92
C LEU A 612 4.16 -9.62 -15.76
N GLY A 613 2.91 -9.18 -15.60
CA GLY A 613 1.95 -9.71 -14.62
C GLY A 613 1.71 -11.22 -14.77
N ILE A 614 1.55 -11.71 -16.00
CA ILE A 614 1.41 -13.15 -16.29
C ILE A 614 2.65 -13.96 -15.86
N LEU A 615 3.85 -13.35 -15.83
CA LEU A 615 5.09 -13.98 -15.35
C LEU A 615 5.29 -13.82 -13.84
N ALA A 616 5.06 -12.62 -13.32
CA ALA A 616 5.24 -12.23 -11.93
C ALA A 616 4.29 -13.01 -10.99
N LEU A 617 3.08 -13.33 -11.43
CA LEU A 617 2.06 -14.01 -10.62
C LEU A 617 2.46 -15.45 -10.25
N PRO A 618 2.75 -16.36 -11.20
CA PRO A 618 3.21 -17.71 -10.88
C PRO A 618 4.57 -17.71 -10.16
N LEU A 619 5.48 -16.77 -10.48
CA LEU A 619 6.76 -16.63 -9.78
C LEU A 619 6.54 -16.29 -8.30
N SER A 620 5.67 -15.33 -8.01
CA SER A 620 5.27 -14.94 -6.65
C SER A 620 4.65 -16.12 -5.89
N PHE A 621 3.78 -16.91 -6.54
CA PHE A 621 3.21 -18.11 -5.93
C PHE A 621 4.25 -19.20 -5.61
N VAL A 622 5.25 -19.41 -6.47
CA VAL A 622 6.33 -20.38 -6.22
C VAL A 622 7.23 -19.92 -5.07
N LEU A 623 7.65 -18.66 -5.06
CA LEU A 623 8.47 -18.09 -4.00
C LEU A 623 7.72 -18.05 -2.66
N ALA A 624 6.41 -17.75 -2.68
CA ALA A 624 5.55 -17.82 -1.53
C ALA A 624 5.38 -19.24 -0.97
N GLU A 625 5.27 -20.28 -1.81
CA GLU A 625 5.20 -21.67 -1.34
C GLU A 625 6.53 -22.11 -0.71
N ILE A 626 7.66 -21.80 -1.35
CA ILE A 626 9.00 -22.09 -0.80
C ILE A 626 9.16 -21.41 0.56
N THR A 627 8.83 -20.12 0.65
CA THR A 627 8.93 -19.34 1.90
C THR A 627 7.96 -19.87 2.96
N TYR A 628 6.73 -20.20 2.61
CA TYR A 628 5.74 -20.75 3.52
C TYR A 628 6.18 -22.10 4.12
N GLN A 629 6.73 -22.99 3.29
CA GLN A 629 7.08 -24.36 3.69
C GLN A 629 8.44 -24.44 4.41
N PHE A 630 9.46 -23.70 3.96
CA PHE A 630 10.83 -23.81 4.47
C PHE A 630 11.23 -22.69 5.44
N VAL A 631 10.51 -21.57 5.48
CA VAL A 631 10.75 -20.46 6.42
C VAL A 631 9.58 -20.31 7.41
N GLU A 632 8.39 -19.93 6.95
CA GLU A 632 7.29 -19.57 7.84
C GLU A 632 6.89 -20.76 8.72
N ASN A 633 6.59 -21.93 8.16
CA ASN A 633 6.17 -23.10 8.94
C ASN A 633 7.21 -23.56 9.99
N PRO A 634 8.51 -23.75 9.66
CA PRO A 634 9.51 -24.17 10.63
C PRO A 634 9.68 -23.19 11.79
N PHE A 635 9.85 -21.89 11.54
CA PHE A 635 10.00 -20.91 12.63
C PHE A 635 8.70 -20.72 13.44
N ARG A 636 7.53 -20.75 12.78
CA ARG A 636 6.20 -20.66 13.42
C ARG A 636 5.88 -21.85 14.32
N ARG A 637 6.25 -23.08 13.91
CA ARG A 637 5.94 -24.33 14.65
C ARG A 637 7.05 -24.76 15.61
N GLY A 638 8.31 -24.74 15.17
CA GLY A 638 9.47 -25.18 15.96
C GLY A 638 10.09 -24.08 16.82
N GLY A 639 10.08 -22.83 16.33
CA GLY A 639 10.79 -21.70 16.93
C GLY A 639 12.29 -21.71 16.65
N TYR A 640 12.90 -20.52 16.64
CA TYR A 640 14.29 -20.26 16.22
C TYR A 640 15.31 -21.33 16.63
N LEU A 641 15.45 -21.61 17.93
CA LEU A 641 16.44 -22.56 18.45
C LEU A 641 16.29 -23.97 17.86
N LYS A 642 15.05 -24.50 17.78
CA LYS A 642 14.82 -25.84 17.24
C LYS A 642 14.96 -25.88 15.72
N THR A 643 14.49 -24.84 15.02
CA THR A 643 14.65 -24.73 13.56
C THR A 643 16.13 -24.70 13.18
N TRP A 644 16.92 -23.87 13.85
CA TRP A 644 18.36 -23.75 13.64
C TRP A 644 19.10 -25.04 14.01
N HIS A 645 18.84 -25.60 15.19
CA HIS A 645 19.45 -26.87 15.61
C HIS A 645 19.13 -28.00 14.63
N ASN A 646 17.88 -28.17 14.21
CA ASN A 646 17.49 -29.18 13.23
C ASN A 646 18.19 -28.96 11.86
N TYR A 647 18.31 -27.72 11.40
CA TYR A 647 18.97 -27.39 10.14
C TYR A 647 20.47 -27.75 10.14
N TRP A 648 21.17 -27.43 11.23
CA TRP A 648 22.60 -27.74 11.37
C TRP A 648 22.87 -29.20 11.77
N ALA A 649 21.94 -29.88 12.46
CA ALA A 649 22.00 -31.32 12.69
C ALA A 649 21.73 -32.13 11.40
N ALA A 650 21.01 -31.54 10.43
CA ALA A 650 20.83 -32.09 9.09
C ALA A 650 21.98 -31.75 8.11
N ARG A 651 23.11 -31.23 8.60
CA ARG A 651 24.30 -30.96 7.78
C ARG A 651 24.88 -32.29 7.26
N PRO A 652 24.90 -32.52 5.95
CA PRO A 652 25.46 -33.75 5.38
C PRO A 652 26.99 -33.74 5.45
N SER A 653 27.58 -34.93 5.54
CA SER A 653 29.02 -35.14 5.34
C SER A 653 29.45 -34.94 3.87
N LEU A 654 30.76 -34.82 3.64
CA LEU A 654 31.35 -34.70 2.28
C LEU A 654 31.05 -35.92 1.39
N HIS A 655 30.80 -37.10 1.97
CA HIS A 655 30.35 -38.28 1.25
C HIS A 655 28.88 -38.13 0.84
N GLU A 656 28.04 -37.83 1.82
CA GLU A 656 26.59 -37.76 1.66
C GLU A 656 26.10 -36.69 0.69
N MET A 657 26.84 -35.58 0.52
CA MET A 657 26.51 -34.59 -0.52
C MET A 657 26.55 -35.16 -1.94
N LYS A 658 27.16 -36.33 -2.16
CA LYS A 658 27.13 -37.06 -3.45
C LYS A 658 25.90 -37.97 -3.61
N GLU A 659 25.16 -38.24 -2.54
CA GLU A 659 24.07 -39.24 -2.50
C GLU A 659 22.70 -38.69 -2.92
N GLY A 660 22.53 -37.37 -3.02
CA GLY A 660 21.26 -36.81 -3.48
C GLY A 660 21.17 -35.28 -3.46
N PHE A 661 20.37 -34.74 -4.39
CA PHE A 661 20.20 -33.30 -4.63
C PHE A 661 19.88 -32.49 -3.36
N GLY A 662 19.01 -33.00 -2.49
CA GLY A 662 18.66 -32.31 -1.23
C GLY A 662 19.83 -32.19 -0.25
N LYS A 663 20.74 -33.16 -0.21
CA LYS A 663 21.99 -33.07 0.58
C LYS A 663 23.00 -32.15 -0.12
N ALA A 664 23.16 -32.28 -1.44
CA ALA A 664 24.05 -31.44 -2.25
C ALA A 664 23.72 -29.94 -2.17
N MET A 665 22.44 -29.58 -2.03
CA MET A 665 21.97 -28.19 -1.93
C MET A 665 22.03 -27.61 -0.50
N TRP A 666 22.34 -28.39 0.53
CA TRP A 666 22.49 -27.87 1.91
C TRP A 666 23.45 -26.67 2.02
N PRO A 667 24.68 -26.67 1.44
CA PRO A 667 25.58 -25.52 1.49
C PRO A 667 25.10 -24.29 0.68
N ALA A 668 24.14 -24.44 -0.23
CA ALA A 668 23.65 -23.31 -1.02
C ALA A 668 22.85 -22.31 -0.18
N VAL A 669 22.18 -22.76 0.89
CA VAL A 669 21.40 -21.89 1.78
C VAL A 669 22.29 -20.92 2.59
N PRO A 670 23.32 -21.34 3.33
CA PRO A 670 24.22 -20.41 4.02
C PRO A 670 25.03 -19.55 3.04
N ALA A 671 25.38 -20.07 1.87
CA ALA A 671 26.03 -19.27 0.82
C ALA A 671 25.11 -18.15 0.31
N LEU A 672 23.83 -18.44 0.07
CA LEU A 672 22.82 -17.45 -0.31
C LEU A 672 22.58 -16.44 0.81
N VAL A 673 22.51 -16.87 2.07
CA VAL A 673 22.39 -15.94 3.21
C VAL A 673 23.59 -15.00 3.31
N VAL A 674 24.82 -15.48 3.13
CA VAL A 674 26.02 -14.63 3.11
C VAL A 674 25.97 -13.67 1.91
N LEU A 675 25.61 -14.15 0.72
CA LEU A 675 25.48 -13.32 -0.47
C LEU A 675 24.41 -12.23 -0.31
N SER A 676 23.25 -12.54 0.27
CA SER A 676 22.21 -11.56 0.58
C SER A 676 22.66 -10.56 1.64
N VAL A 677 23.40 -10.97 2.68
CA VAL A 677 23.95 -10.02 3.67
C VAL A 677 24.98 -9.10 3.04
N VAL A 678 25.86 -9.61 2.16
CA VAL A 678 26.84 -8.77 1.42
C VAL A 678 26.13 -7.82 0.45
N GLY A 679 25.12 -8.30 -0.29
CA GLY A 679 24.33 -7.47 -1.21
C GLY A 679 23.49 -6.41 -0.50
N VAL A 680 22.95 -6.70 0.69
CA VAL A 680 22.30 -5.71 1.58
C VAL A 680 23.30 -4.67 2.03
N ILE A 681 24.46 -5.07 2.57
CA ILE A 681 25.49 -4.11 3.03
C ILE A 681 25.96 -3.23 1.89
N TYR A 682 26.16 -3.81 0.69
CA TYR A 682 26.49 -3.06 -0.52
C TYR A 682 25.39 -2.04 -0.86
N GLY A 683 24.16 -2.49 -1.14
CA GLY A 683 23.07 -1.61 -1.56
C GLY A 683 22.66 -0.53 -0.55
N VAL A 684 22.80 -0.80 0.75
CA VAL A 684 22.51 0.17 1.83
C VAL A 684 23.63 1.20 1.99
N VAL A 685 24.87 0.88 1.59
CA VAL A 685 26.03 1.79 1.61
C VAL A 685 26.20 2.56 0.29
N THR A 686 25.80 1.97 -0.84
CA THR A 686 25.87 2.58 -2.17
C THR A 686 24.52 3.07 -2.68
N SER A 687 23.53 3.27 -1.79
CA SER A 687 22.24 3.85 -2.19
C SER A 687 22.46 5.27 -2.71
N SER A 688 21.83 5.60 -3.84
CA SER A 688 21.58 7.00 -4.16
C SER A 688 20.24 7.40 -3.59
N ASP A 689 20.14 8.67 -3.19
CA ASP A 689 18.94 9.24 -2.62
C ASP A 689 18.12 9.96 -3.71
N LYS A 690 18.59 9.93 -4.96
CA LYS A 690 18.05 10.61 -6.15
C LYS A 690 18.18 9.75 -7.41
N THR A 691 17.29 9.89 -8.39
CA THR A 691 17.35 9.19 -9.68
C THR A 691 18.54 9.65 -10.55
N GLU A 692 18.80 8.94 -11.66
CA GLU A 692 19.80 9.38 -12.65
C GLU A 692 19.36 10.70 -13.32
N LEU A 693 18.07 10.84 -13.66
CA LEU A 693 17.46 12.06 -14.20
C LEU A 693 17.52 13.24 -13.21
N GLU A 694 17.11 13.06 -11.94
CA GLU A 694 17.24 14.12 -10.92
C GLU A 694 18.69 14.60 -10.76
N ARG A 695 19.66 13.70 -10.82
CA ARG A 695 21.09 14.04 -10.75
C ARG A 695 21.61 14.72 -12.02
N GLU A 696 20.91 14.63 -13.15
CA GLU A 696 21.20 15.40 -14.35
C GLU A 696 20.57 16.80 -14.25
N LEU A 697 19.28 16.88 -13.92
CA LEU A 697 18.55 18.13 -13.70
C LEU A 697 19.20 19.01 -12.62
N GLU A 698 19.67 18.46 -11.50
CA GLU A 698 20.36 19.26 -10.46
C GLU A 698 21.71 19.85 -10.92
N ARG A 699 22.40 19.22 -11.89
CA ARG A 699 23.60 19.80 -12.49
C ARG A 699 23.25 20.92 -13.46
N MET A 700 22.15 20.76 -14.21
CA MET A 700 21.58 21.83 -15.03
C MET A 700 21.17 23.02 -14.15
N ALA A 701 20.54 22.78 -12.99
CA ALA A 701 20.12 23.82 -12.06
C ALA A 701 21.31 24.61 -11.51
N GLN A 702 22.35 23.92 -11.03
CA GLN A 702 23.59 24.56 -10.57
C GLN A 702 24.27 25.36 -11.69
N SER A 703 24.30 24.84 -12.93
CA SER A 703 24.84 25.57 -14.09
C SER A 703 23.97 26.78 -14.47
N ASN A 704 22.65 26.71 -14.29
CA ASN A 704 21.72 27.80 -14.53
C ASN A 704 21.87 28.88 -13.44
N GLU A 705 22.02 28.51 -12.16
CA GLU A 705 22.28 29.44 -11.06
C GLU A 705 23.61 30.20 -11.25
N GLU A 706 24.70 29.50 -11.61
CA GLU A 706 25.98 30.14 -11.93
C GLU A 706 25.87 31.09 -13.14
N ALA A 707 25.14 30.69 -14.19
CA ALA A 707 24.86 31.55 -15.34
C ALA A 707 23.99 32.77 -14.96
N ALA A 708 22.92 32.58 -14.20
CA ALA A 708 22.01 33.62 -13.76
C ALA A 708 22.70 34.65 -12.83
N ALA A 709 23.57 34.19 -11.94
CA ALA A 709 24.43 35.06 -11.12
C ALA A 709 25.40 35.90 -11.97
N SER A 710 25.88 35.36 -13.12
CA SER A 710 26.69 36.13 -14.08
C SER A 710 25.87 37.09 -14.94
N ALA A 711 24.60 36.78 -15.21
CA ALA A 711 23.66 37.56 -16.02
C ALA A 711 22.94 38.69 -15.24
N ALA A 712 23.18 38.81 -13.93
CA ALA A 712 22.53 39.75 -13.02
C ALA A 712 22.99 41.23 -13.19
N ALA A 713 23.07 41.73 -14.42
CA ALA A 713 23.58 43.06 -14.74
C ALA A 713 22.98 43.71 -16.01
N THR A 714 21.66 43.99 -16.02
CA THR A 714 21.06 45.23 -16.57
C THR A 714 19.60 45.33 -16.13
N PRO A 715 19.20 46.36 -15.35
CA PRO A 715 17.79 46.58 -15.02
C PRO A 715 17.10 47.34 -16.17
N THR A 716 16.44 46.60 -17.07
CA THR A 716 15.52 47.20 -18.05
C THR A 716 14.27 47.68 -17.29
N ALA A 717 14.18 48.99 -17.07
CA ALA A 717 13.03 49.59 -16.40
C ALA A 717 11.74 49.31 -17.17
N SER A 718 10.62 49.12 -16.45
CA SER A 718 9.30 48.84 -17.03
C SER A 718 8.79 50.02 -17.86
N GLU A 719 9.18 50.06 -19.13
CA GLU A 719 8.74 51.08 -20.09
C GLU A 719 7.29 50.79 -20.52
N LYS A 720 6.45 51.84 -20.56
CA LYS A 720 5.01 51.68 -20.82
C LYS A 720 4.74 51.03 -22.19
N PRO A 721 3.61 50.32 -22.35
CA PRO A 721 3.25 49.67 -23.61
C PRO A 721 3.37 50.61 -24.81
N LYS A 722 4.26 50.24 -25.74
CA LYS A 722 4.39 50.88 -27.05
C LYS A 722 3.13 50.59 -27.86
N GLU A 723 2.70 51.52 -28.71
CA GLU A 723 1.47 51.39 -29.55
C GLU A 723 1.45 50.15 -30.47
N LYS A 724 2.58 49.46 -30.60
CA LYS A 724 2.66 48.13 -31.19
C LYS A 724 3.53 47.24 -30.29
N ARG A 725 2.96 46.09 -29.88
CA ARG A 725 3.68 45.04 -29.15
C ARG A 725 4.81 44.48 -30.02
N GLN A 726 5.88 44.00 -29.38
CA GLN A 726 7.08 43.47 -30.02
C GLN A 726 7.52 42.21 -29.29
N LEU A 727 8.20 41.29 -29.98
CA LEU A 727 8.83 40.15 -29.34
C LEU A 727 9.93 40.65 -28.38
N PRO A 728 9.89 40.28 -27.09
CA PRO A 728 10.93 40.64 -26.13
C PRO A 728 12.23 39.91 -26.46
N THR A 729 13.36 40.56 -26.20
CA THR A 729 14.67 39.89 -26.23
C THR A 729 14.87 39.03 -24.99
N GLY A 730 15.82 38.08 -25.03
CA GLY A 730 16.15 37.28 -23.84
C GLY A 730 16.47 38.13 -22.60
N ALA A 731 17.16 39.25 -22.77
CA ALA A 731 17.46 40.22 -21.70
C ALA A 731 16.22 40.85 -21.04
N GLU A 732 15.03 40.74 -21.63
CA GLU A 732 13.74 41.23 -21.14
C GLU A 732 12.85 40.14 -20.54
N ILE A 733 13.29 38.87 -20.58
CA ILE A 733 12.54 37.70 -20.08
C ILE A 733 13.15 37.18 -18.76
N THR A 734 12.32 37.03 -17.74
CA THR A 734 12.58 36.25 -16.52
C THR A 734 11.75 34.97 -16.59
N ALA A 735 12.39 33.80 -16.58
CA ALA A 735 11.72 32.50 -16.55
C ALA A 735 11.84 31.87 -15.17
N ILE A 736 10.68 31.53 -14.59
CA ILE A 736 10.54 30.90 -13.28
C ILE A 736 9.83 29.55 -13.49
N GLY A 737 10.41 28.45 -13.05
CA GLY A 737 9.77 27.16 -13.28
C GLY A 737 10.25 25.98 -12.46
N ASP A 738 9.73 24.83 -12.83
CA ASP A 738 9.99 23.53 -12.24
C ASP A 738 10.94 22.67 -13.09
N SER A 739 10.97 21.37 -12.82
CA SER A 739 11.84 20.39 -13.47
C SER A 739 11.66 20.28 -14.99
N VAL A 740 10.49 20.64 -15.55
CA VAL A 740 10.25 20.62 -17.01
C VAL A 740 10.88 21.83 -17.70
N MET A 741 10.75 23.01 -17.09
CA MET A 741 11.46 24.21 -17.55
C MET A 741 12.98 24.06 -17.38
N LEU A 742 13.41 23.43 -16.30
CA LEU A 742 14.81 23.11 -16.01
C LEU A 742 15.41 22.14 -17.04
N ALA A 743 14.71 21.05 -17.38
CA ALA A 743 15.09 20.13 -18.46
C ALA A 743 15.25 20.83 -19.82
N SER A 744 14.58 21.98 -19.98
CA SER A 744 14.52 22.76 -21.21
C SER A 744 15.41 24.02 -21.19
N SER A 745 16.25 24.21 -20.16
CA SER A 745 16.94 25.50 -19.96
C SER A 745 17.96 25.84 -21.05
N GLU A 746 18.67 24.84 -21.58
CA GLU A 746 19.61 25.03 -22.70
C GLU A 746 18.87 25.46 -23.98
N ALA A 747 17.71 24.84 -24.26
CA ALA A 747 16.88 25.20 -25.41
C ALA A 747 16.26 26.60 -25.25
N LEU A 748 15.77 26.95 -24.05
CA LEU A 748 15.27 28.30 -23.75
C LEU A 748 16.35 29.37 -23.89
N ASN A 749 17.59 29.09 -23.45
CA ASN A 749 18.72 30.03 -23.62
C ASN A 749 19.22 30.12 -25.07
N ALA A 750 19.04 29.06 -25.87
CA ALA A 750 19.33 29.08 -27.31
C ALA A 750 18.29 29.88 -28.10
N ALA A 751 17.00 29.76 -27.77
CA ALA A 751 15.90 30.53 -28.37
C ALA A 751 15.91 32.01 -27.92
N PHE A 752 16.16 32.25 -26.62
CA PHE A 752 16.12 33.58 -26.00
C PHE A 752 17.48 33.98 -25.38
N PRO A 753 18.56 34.23 -26.15
CA PRO A 753 19.87 34.55 -25.61
C PRO A 753 19.87 35.69 -24.58
N GLY A 754 20.34 35.40 -23.37
CA GLY A 754 20.36 36.35 -22.24
C GLY A 754 19.13 36.30 -21.33
N ILE A 755 18.22 35.35 -21.55
CA ILE A 755 17.15 34.98 -20.61
C ILE A 755 17.71 34.65 -19.23
N TYR A 756 17.01 35.12 -18.19
CA TYR A 756 17.27 34.72 -16.82
C TYR A 756 16.38 33.52 -16.53
N ILE A 757 16.96 32.36 -16.19
CA ILE A 757 16.21 31.14 -15.87
C ILE A 757 16.50 30.76 -14.43
N ASP A 758 15.44 30.71 -13.62
CA ASP A 758 15.43 30.17 -12.27
C ASP A 758 14.43 29.01 -12.24
N ALA A 759 14.94 27.79 -12.38
CA ALA A 759 14.15 26.57 -12.45
C ALA A 759 14.80 25.44 -11.64
N GLU A 760 13.98 24.66 -10.93
CA GLU A 760 14.44 23.76 -9.86
C GLU A 760 13.62 22.46 -9.82
N VAL A 761 14.29 21.36 -9.47
CA VAL A 761 13.66 20.04 -9.32
C VAL A 761 12.57 20.07 -8.25
N SER A 762 11.40 19.49 -8.55
CA SER A 762 10.24 19.44 -7.65
C SER A 762 9.68 20.80 -7.19
N ARG A 763 10.02 21.92 -7.86
CA ARG A 763 9.49 23.23 -7.48
C ARG A 763 7.96 23.28 -7.61
N HIS A 764 7.33 23.90 -6.62
CA HIS A 764 5.90 24.13 -6.51
C HIS A 764 5.61 25.64 -6.34
N TYR A 765 4.36 26.07 -6.56
CA TYR A 765 3.92 27.46 -6.41
C TYR A 765 4.32 28.09 -5.08
N SER A 766 4.21 27.34 -3.98
CA SER A 766 4.62 27.74 -2.63
C SER A 766 6.11 28.02 -2.45
N ALA A 767 6.97 27.50 -3.32
CA ALA A 767 8.41 27.79 -3.35
C ALA A 767 8.76 28.88 -4.38
N ALA A 768 8.02 28.95 -5.50
CA ALA A 768 8.19 29.99 -6.50
C ALA A 768 7.76 31.39 -5.99
N LEU A 769 6.67 31.49 -5.22
CA LEU A 769 6.11 32.74 -4.72
C LEU A 769 7.14 33.63 -3.98
N PRO A 770 7.84 33.17 -2.92
CA PRO A 770 8.85 33.99 -2.24
C PRO A 770 9.97 34.51 -3.14
N GLN A 771 10.35 33.74 -4.18
CA GLN A 771 11.41 34.12 -5.10
C GLN A 771 10.94 35.13 -6.14
N VAL A 772 9.69 35.02 -6.63
CA VAL A 772 9.07 36.05 -7.46
C VAL A 772 8.89 37.36 -6.67
N SER A 773 8.51 37.30 -5.40
CA SER A 773 8.52 38.47 -4.50
C SER A 773 9.91 39.08 -4.37
N SER A 774 10.93 38.28 -4.10
CA SER A 774 12.34 38.71 -4.02
C SER A 774 12.82 39.42 -5.30
N LEU A 775 12.53 38.87 -6.48
CA LEU A 775 12.87 39.47 -7.77
C LEU A 775 12.06 40.74 -8.06
N SER A 776 10.79 40.81 -7.63
CA SER A 776 9.93 41.99 -7.79
C SER A 776 10.38 43.14 -6.87
N GLU A 777 10.63 42.86 -5.59
CA GLU A 777 11.12 43.82 -4.58
C GLU A 777 12.52 44.36 -4.88
N SER A 778 13.42 43.51 -5.40
CA SER A 778 14.77 43.92 -5.80
C SER A 778 14.84 44.64 -7.15
N GLY A 779 13.72 44.73 -7.88
CA GLY A 779 13.64 45.34 -9.22
C GLY A 779 14.34 44.52 -10.32
N GLN A 780 14.59 43.23 -10.06
CA GLN A 780 15.23 42.29 -11.00
C GLN A 780 14.24 41.53 -11.89
N LEU A 781 12.97 41.45 -11.50
CA LEU A 781 11.89 40.84 -12.30
C LEU A 781 11.63 41.68 -13.56
N ARG A 782 11.98 41.13 -14.73
CA ARG A 782 11.98 41.81 -16.03
C ARG A 782 10.56 42.08 -16.57
N SER A 783 10.44 42.64 -17.78
CA SER A 783 9.16 43.07 -18.38
C SER A 783 8.31 41.92 -18.91
N THR A 784 8.92 40.77 -19.22
CA THR A 784 8.23 39.52 -19.57
C THR A 784 8.58 38.43 -18.56
N VAL A 785 7.57 37.69 -18.10
CA VAL A 785 7.73 36.58 -17.15
C VAL A 785 7.20 35.28 -17.74
N PHE A 786 8.07 34.29 -17.89
CA PHE A 786 7.68 32.92 -18.25
C PHE A 786 7.47 32.12 -16.95
N VAL A 787 6.38 31.36 -16.86
CA VAL A 787 6.04 30.54 -15.69
C VAL A 787 5.82 29.09 -16.13
N GLY A 788 6.77 28.22 -15.79
CA GLY A 788 6.69 26.77 -16.03
C GLY A 788 6.44 26.03 -14.74
N LEU A 789 5.20 26.04 -14.23
CA LEU A 789 4.78 25.39 -12.98
C LEU A 789 3.58 24.47 -13.23
N GLY A 790 3.05 23.84 -12.18
CA GLY A 790 1.90 22.94 -12.26
C GLY A 790 2.26 21.46 -12.43
N THR A 791 3.50 21.13 -12.79
CA THR A 791 3.95 19.74 -12.92
C THR A 791 3.93 19.01 -11.58
N ASN A 792 4.41 19.67 -10.52
CA ASN A 792 4.55 19.10 -9.18
C ASN A 792 3.34 19.32 -8.26
N GLY A 793 2.21 19.81 -8.80
CA GLY A 793 0.98 20.08 -8.04
C GLY A 793 0.16 21.21 -8.67
N ALA A 794 -1.16 21.15 -8.52
CA ALA A 794 -2.06 22.27 -8.83
C ALA A 794 -1.86 23.41 -7.81
N ALA A 795 -2.33 24.63 -8.13
CA ALA A 795 -2.22 25.73 -7.19
C ALA A 795 -3.18 25.51 -6.00
N ALA A 796 -2.80 25.91 -4.80
CA ALA A 796 -3.77 26.02 -3.71
C ALA A 796 -4.78 27.17 -4.01
N ASP A 797 -5.97 27.14 -3.40
CA ASP A 797 -7.02 28.16 -3.57
C ASP A 797 -6.46 29.61 -3.55
N GLY A 798 -6.46 30.29 -4.71
CA GLY A 798 -5.99 31.67 -4.88
C GLY A 798 -4.46 31.85 -4.98
N GLN A 799 -3.66 30.78 -4.91
CA GLN A 799 -2.20 30.86 -4.94
C GLN A 799 -1.63 31.24 -6.33
N LEU A 800 -2.33 30.86 -7.42
CA LEU A 800 -1.99 31.32 -8.77
C LEU A 800 -2.27 32.82 -8.94
N ASP A 801 -3.36 33.33 -8.36
CA ASP A 801 -3.66 34.77 -8.35
C ASP A 801 -2.64 35.56 -7.52
N GLU A 802 -2.22 35.06 -6.36
CA GLU A 802 -1.14 35.67 -5.55
C GLU A 802 0.16 35.79 -6.36
N LEU A 803 0.50 34.77 -7.16
CA LEU A 803 1.68 34.79 -8.03
C LEU A 803 1.54 35.85 -9.15
N LEU A 804 0.39 35.89 -9.82
CA LEU A 804 0.11 36.83 -10.91
C LEU A 804 0.02 38.28 -10.42
N ASP A 805 -0.52 38.52 -9.23
CA ASP A 805 -0.58 39.84 -8.59
C ASP A 805 0.80 40.32 -8.13
N THR A 806 1.68 39.39 -7.68
CA THR A 806 3.08 39.69 -7.32
C THR A 806 3.95 40.04 -8.53
N ILE A 807 3.67 39.43 -9.69
CA ILE A 807 4.26 39.82 -10.98
C ILE A 807 3.72 41.18 -11.43
N GLY A 808 2.40 41.39 -11.30
CA GLY A 808 1.71 42.65 -11.54
C GLY A 808 1.29 42.89 -13.01
N PRO A 809 0.30 43.77 -13.25
CA PRO A 809 -0.35 43.95 -14.56
C PRO A 809 0.51 44.66 -15.62
N GLU A 810 1.59 45.33 -15.22
CA GLU A 810 2.50 46.06 -16.12
C GLU A 810 3.49 45.13 -16.86
N ARG A 811 3.52 43.83 -16.50
CA ARG A 811 4.39 42.80 -17.11
C ARG A 811 3.58 41.82 -17.95
N THR A 812 4.16 41.34 -19.03
CA THR A 812 3.57 40.24 -19.83
C THR A 812 3.88 38.91 -19.16
N VAL A 813 2.90 38.02 -19.01
CA VAL A 813 3.08 36.70 -18.38
C VAL A 813 2.70 35.60 -19.37
N ILE A 814 3.53 34.56 -19.48
CA ILE A 814 3.21 33.34 -20.22
C ILE A 814 3.27 32.16 -19.27
N LEU A 815 2.16 31.41 -19.15
CA LEU A 815 2.08 30.17 -18.37
C LEU A 815 2.22 28.97 -19.31
N ALA A 816 3.11 28.02 -19.02
CA ALA A 816 3.18 26.76 -19.78
C ALA A 816 2.20 25.74 -19.20
N LEU A 817 1.31 25.21 -20.05
CA LEU A 817 0.32 24.20 -19.64
C LEU A 817 1.01 22.86 -19.31
N PRO A 818 0.90 22.32 -18.08
CA PRO A 818 1.63 21.11 -17.69
C PRO A 818 1.13 19.84 -18.39
N TYR A 819 2.08 19.02 -18.84
CA TYR A 819 1.84 17.71 -19.45
C TYR A 819 2.19 16.56 -18.49
N GLY A 820 1.43 15.47 -18.57
CA GLY A 820 1.74 14.21 -17.91
C GLY A 820 0.50 13.46 -17.41
N ASP A 821 0.70 12.19 -17.06
CA ASP A 821 -0.33 11.33 -16.48
C ASP A 821 -0.34 11.47 -14.94
N ARG A 822 -0.88 12.59 -14.44
CA ARG A 822 -1.06 12.86 -13.00
C ARG A 822 -2.42 13.54 -12.76
N GLU A 823 -3.14 13.11 -11.74
CA GLU A 823 -4.54 13.54 -11.48
C GLU A 823 -4.69 15.07 -11.31
N TRP A 824 -3.70 15.74 -10.72
CA TRP A 824 -3.72 17.21 -10.51
C TRP A 824 -3.44 18.04 -11.76
N MET A 825 -2.85 17.48 -12.83
CA MET A 825 -2.43 18.27 -13.99
C MET A 825 -3.61 18.81 -14.81
N GLY A 826 -4.74 18.10 -14.85
CA GLY A 826 -5.97 18.62 -15.45
C GLY A 826 -6.52 19.85 -14.71
N GLN A 827 -6.54 19.79 -13.37
CA GLN A 827 -6.89 20.94 -12.53
C GLN A 827 -5.91 22.12 -12.74
N ALA A 828 -4.59 21.86 -12.73
CA ALA A 828 -3.58 22.89 -12.94
C ALA A 828 -3.74 23.58 -14.31
N ARG A 829 -4.04 22.83 -15.38
CA ARG A 829 -4.37 23.40 -16.70
C ARG A 829 -5.63 24.25 -16.66
N ALA A 830 -6.71 23.76 -16.04
CA ALA A 830 -7.97 24.50 -15.93
C ALA A 830 -7.81 25.83 -15.17
N GLU A 831 -7.02 25.84 -14.09
CA GLU A 831 -6.66 27.05 -13.32
C GLU A 831 -5.89 28.06 -14.18
N MET A 832 -4.90 27.61 -14.96
CA MET A 832 -4.14 28.47 -15.87
C MET A 832 -5.02 29.06 -16.98
N VAL A 833 -5.92 28.26 -17.56
CA VAL A 833 -6.84 28.71 -18.62
C VAL A 833 -7.83 29.74 -18.10
N GLU A 834 -8.41 29.52 -16.91
CA GLU A 834 -9.30 30.48 -16.27
C GLU A 834 -8.55 31.81 -15.97
N ALA A 835 -7.36 31.73 -15.36
CA ALA A 835 -6.55 32.91 -15.04
C ALA A 835 -6.13 33.71 -16.28
N ALA A 836 -5.76 33.04 -17.38
CA ALA A 836 -5.42 33.69 -18.64
C ALA A 836 -6.65 34.34 -19.33
N SER A 837 -7.84 33.79 -19.12
CA SER A 837 -9.10 34.38 -19.61
C SER A 837 -9.49 35.66 -18.87
N GLN A 838 -9.14 35.78 -17.57
CA GLN A 838 -9.50 36.90 -16.71
C GLN A 838 -8.51 38.09 -16.76
N ARG A 839 -7.28 37.89 -17.25
CA ARG A 839 -6.17 38.88 -17.13
C ARG A 839 -5.54 39.22 -18.48
N ASP A 840 -5.71 40.44 -18.97
CA ASP A 840 -5.28 40.88 -20.32
C ASP A 840 -3.78 40.71 -20.62
N ASN A 841 -2.93 40.75 -19.59
CA ASN A 841 -1.48 40.59 -19.69
C ASN A 841 -0.98 39.14 -19.63
N VAL A 842 -1.87 38.15 -19.50
CA VAL A 842 -1.55 36.73 -19.36
C VAL A 842 -1.90 35.94 -20.64
N TYR A 843 -0.95 35.13 -21.10
CA TYR A 843 -0.98 34.28 -22.29
C TYR A 843 -0.52 32.85 -21.94
N LEU A 844 -0.69 31.90 -22.87
CA LEU A 844 -0.45 30.47 -22.61
C LEU A 844 0.44 29.83 -23.66
N ALA A 845 1.47 29.12 -23.19
CA ALA A 845 2.30 28.22 -23.99
C ALA A 845 1.72 26.80 -23.91
N ASP A 846 1.28 26.25 -25.04
CA ASP A 846 0.62 24.93 -25.09
C ASP A 846 1.61 23.76 -25.09
N TRP A 847 2.48 23.70 -24.08
CA TRP A 847 3.32 22.54 -23.86
C TRP A 847 2.51 21.24 -23.75
N CYS A 848 1.28 21.28 -23.22
CA CYS A 848 0.44 20.09 -23.12
C CYS A 848 0.09 19.49 -24.48
N GLY A 849 -0.38 20.30 -25.44
CA GLY A 849 -0.62 19.82 -26.81
C GLY A 849 0.66 19.34 -27.50
N THR A 850 1.74 20.15 -27.45
CA THR A 850 3.01 19.80 -28.12
C THR A 850 3.60 18.48 -27.60
N ALA A 851 3.55 18.25 -26.28
CA ALA A 851 4.02 17.00 -25.67
C ALA A 851 3.08 15.81 -25.95
N GLN A 852 1.76 16.04 -26.01
CA GLN A 852 0.77 15.00 -26.34
C GLN A 852 0.94 14.45 -27.77
N GLU A 853 1.33 15.30 -28.73
CA GLU A 853 1.65 14.87 -30.09
C GLU A 853 3.02 14.17 -30.20
N ASN A 854 3.94 14.46 -29.28
CA ASN A 854 5.34 14.02 -29.33
C ASN A 854 5.80 13.17 -28.11
N PRO A 855 5.03 12.16 -27.63
CA PRO A 855 5.36 11.42 -26.40
C PRO A 855 6.64 10.57 -26.52
N ALA A 856 7.16 10.36 -27.72
CA ALA A 856 8.44 9.70 -27.97
C ALA A 856 9.67 10.62 -27.78
N LEU A 857 9.45 11.92 -27.50
CA LEU A 857 10.48 12.90 -27.15
C LEU A 857 10.48 13.23 -25.64
N LEU A 858 9.82 12.41 -24.83
CA LEU A 858 9.82 12.48 -23.37
C LEU A 858 10.64 11.33 -22.77
N TYR A 859 11.09 11.49 -21.53
CA TYR A 859 11.64 10.40 -20.72
C TYR A 859 10.56 9.36 -20.37
N ASP A 860 10.99 8.18 -19.92
CA ASP A 860 10.11 7.06 -19.53
C ASP A 860 9.10 7.40 -18.40
N ASP A 861 9.25 8.55 -17.73
CA ASP A 861 8.32 9.06 -16.72
C ASP A 861 7.06 9.76 -17.28
N GLY A 862 7.03 10.00 -18.60
CA GLY A 862 5.93 10.64 -19.33
C GLY A 862 5.75 12.13 -19.06
N VAL A 863 6.77 12.82 -18.52
CA VAL A 863 6.67 14.22 -18.06
C VAL A 863 7.83 15.07 -18.60
N HIS A 864 9.08 14.64 -18.42
CA HIS A 864 10.23 15.47 -18.79
C HIS A 864 10.61 15.30 -20.27
N PRO A 865 10.93 16.38 -21.01
CA PRO A 865 11.44 16.29 -22.36
C PRO A 865 12.88 15.72 -22.39
N LEU A 866 13.16 14.90 -23.41
CA LEU A 866 14.52 14.57 -23.83
C LEU A 866 15.20 15.82 -24.42
N ALA A 867 16.52 15.78 -24.62
CA ALA A 867 17.26 16.89 -25.24
C ALA A 867 16.72 17.28 -26.63
N GLU A 868 16.23 16.31 -27.41
CA GLU A 868 15.56 16.53 -28.69
C GLU A 868 14.14 17.12 -28.55
N GLY A 869 13.48 16.93 -27.41
CA GLY A 869 12.16 17.49 -27.09
C GLY A 869 12.20 18.86 -26.41
N ALA A 870 13.31 19.22 -25.76
CA ALA A 870 13.49 20.50 -25.06
C ALA A 870 13.31 21.73 -25.98
N SER A 871 13.63 21.60 -27.27
CA SER A 871 13.37 22.64 -28.28
C SER A 871 11.88 22.91 -28.50
N LEU A 872 11.02 21.90 -28.36
CA LEU A 872 9.57 22.05 -28.46
C LEU A 872 8.98 22.79 -27.25
N TYR A 873 9.55 22.58 -26.06
CA TYR A 873 9.18 23.37 -24.87
C TYR A 873 9.51 24.86 -25.06
N ALA A 874 10.68 25.18 -25.63
CA ALA A 874 11.03 26.56 -25.98
C ALA A 874 10.11 27.13 -27.07
N HIS A 875 9.76 26.34 -28.09
CA HIS A 875 8.89 26.77 -29.19
C HIS A 875 7.47 27.13 -28.72
N ALA A 876 6.90 26.41 -27.74
CA ALA A 876 5.61 26.76 -27.16
C ALA A 876 5.61 28.17 -26.50
N PHE A 877 6.75 28.64 -25.99
CA PHE A 877 6.92 30.03 -25.52
C PHE A 877 7.11 31.03 -26.67
N GLU A 878 7.68 30.64 -27.80
CA GLU A 878 7.74 31.47 -29.01
C GLU A 878 6.33 31.70 -29.57
N GLU A 879 5.52 30.65 -29.72
CA GLU A 879 4.12 30.73 -30.17
C GLU A 879 3.27 31.60 -29.22
N ALA A 880 3.46 31.49 -27.90
CA ALA A 880 2.78 32.34 -26.92
C ALA A 880 3.24 33.81 -26.94
N LEU A 881 4.47 34.10 -27.41
CA LEU A 881 4.90 35.47 -27.69
C LEU A 881 4.34 36.00 -29.02
N GLU A 882 4.13 35.15 -30.03
CA GLU A 882 3.40 35.55 -31.25
C GLU A 882 1.92 35.84 -30.96
N GLN A 883 1.26 35.04 -30.11
CA GLN A 883 -0.08 35.36 -29.57
C GLN A 883 -0.10 36.76 -28.96
N TYR A 884 0.80 37.04 -28.02
CA TYR A 884 0.93 38.35 -27.38
C TYR A 884 1.14 39.49 -28.39
N VAL A 885 2.03 39.33 -29.37
CA VAL A 885 2.33 40.37 -30.39
C VAL A 885 1.14 40.66 -31.30
N ASN A 886 0.34 39.64 -31.63
CA ASN A 886 -0.85 39.77 -32.49
C ASN A 886 -2.12 40.21 -31.73
N ASP A 887 -2.08 40.27 -30.40
CA ASP A 887 -3.27 40.40 -29.52
C ASP A 887 -4.28 39.26 -29.71
N ASP A 888 -3.76 38.06 -30.01
CA ASP A 888 -4.54 36.84 -30.12
C ASP A 888 -4.57 36.12 -28.77
N LYS A 889 -5.78 35.85 -28.27
CA LYS A 889 -6.03 35.07 -27.05
C LYS A 889 -6.76 33.75 -27.34
N THR A 890 -6.80 33.31 -28.59
CA THR A 890 -7.43 32.03 -28.96
C THR A 890 -6.51 30.86 -28.62
N LEU A 891 -6.83 30.15 -27.54
CA LEU A 891 -6.10 28.94 -27.15
C LEU A 891 -6.52 27.77 -28.04
N THR A 892 -5.63 27.32 -28.93
CA THR A 892 -5.80 26.11 -29.74
C THR A 892 -5.02 24.93 -29.14
N THR A 893 -5.36 24.51 -27.92
CA THR A 893 -4.75 23.30 -27.35
C THR A 893 -5.41 22.02 -27.83
N ALA A 894 -4.59 21.02 -28.17
CA ALA A 894 -5.04 19.65 -28.46
C ALA A 894 -5.29 18.83 -27.17
N CYS A 895 -4.73 19.29 -26.05
CA CYS A 895 -4.79 18.64 -24.76
C CYS A 895 -6.10 18.99 -24.03
N GLU A 896 -7.03 18.03 -24.00
CA GLU A 896 -8.27 18.16 -23.22
C GLU A 896 -7.96 18.37 -21.72
N ALA A 897 -8.71 19.28 -21.09
CA ALA A 897 -8.53 19.69 -19.69
C ALA A 897 -9.21 18.74 -18.69
#